data_AF-A0AA88KLK1-F1
#
_entry.id   AF-A0AA88KLK1-F1
#
_cell.length_a   1.000
_cell.length_b   1.000
_cell.length_c   1.000
_cell.angle_alpha   90.00
_cell.angle_beta   90.00
_cell.angle_gamma   90.00
#
_symmetry.space_group_name_H-M   'P 1'
#
loop_
_entity.id
_entity.type
_entity.pdbx_description
1 polymer ?
#
loop_
_entity_poly.entity_id
_entity_poly.type
_entity_poly.pdbx_seq_one_letter_code
_entity_poly.pdbx_strand_id
1 'polypeptide(L)'
;MFKSKHSHDTRSHDVVVAPMKMNLKYEDSSSKPSTFWKYQDENDDVFPFTKDQVMQHVQKTIHDINQDESKLERVYYSTVRGIYLYGSRTFKTNVNDSDFDFVFLADDLKTENSSEGGFSRNSQYMLHTTIKVNHENGQELDYDLEIMMMNTFVYLELAFAEIPVILLSVQQPNERFVLYEDEKMKIWRENWNKWFLRLPRSRNAMLHELNFSYNKANRFWMALQNGVHTTERAQKDYLKKVKKNLAHGIRFCKYGYQIVFGGCIYDYLETNTLYDELVFGTDHFTTWQQFESCTKHLYDRWMVEYKADVKALMREARKNGLTMKRQHPLIVLDFLNTFCKKFVRSSTFTIGSNVEDVQYLFGPFTLSRLFAISVSPILQSSNEVNNPNISKLFKFDLDATYQSNENAVSFREMDLFLECNGLIVEVVPSSDNDDTLVTYRPVCVPRFYFENFQDLDARYGENYSNSIDLSRYTILENPSGIQCQLFYYNGEWRISCSDEYSKWYLWIMKKEYEISSHSTEHRVKQLWDELGMHYPSMEDTSINFFFVFKEKSKRIIFKGCRSLDTFKELKDWKEFGNKYHWKDQVNTLNISTIEALMNIVNDFNIYPPSEYEGVECIDFENNEHSFQIRSSLRFHIPFLRLTNTNYITSLIDQDIVNNPPNDLVTSKYNLDLLVSVLLQSTLSAVDNRDELAVEELNRIFLPLYRKLKHSYVRLCKMIDEFYNTSY
;
A
#
# COMPACT_ATOMS: atom_id res chain seq x y z
N MET A 1 -29.30 -35.16 -51.95
CA MET A 1 -27.98 -35.15 -52.60
C MET A 1 -27.51 -33.71 -52.67
N PHE A 2 -26.51 -33.31 -51.87
CA PHE A 2 -25.37 -32.49 -52.28
C PHE A 2 -24.44 -32.34 -51.06
N LYS A 3 -23.18 -32.70 -51.27
CA LYS A 3 -22.12 -32.84 -50.26
C LYS A 3 -21.61 -31.50 -49.76
N SER A 4 -21.14 -31.52 -48.52
CA SER A 4 -20.38 -30.47 -47.86
C SER A 4 -19.06 -30.15 -48.57
N LYS A 5 -18.62 -28.90 -48.41
CA LYS A 5 -17.20 -28.55 -48.28
C LYS A 5 -17.06 -27.56 -47.13
N HIS A 6 -16.55 -28.08 -46.02
CA HIS A 6 -15.94 -27.29 -44.98
C HIS A 6 -14.64 -26.66 -45.52
N SER A 7 -14.46 -25.38 -45.27
CA SER A 7 -13.16 -24.81 -44.97
C SER A 7 -13.36 -23.82 -43.82
N HIS A 8 -13.05 -24.29 -42.60
CA HIS A 8 -12.78 -23.43 -41.46
C HIS A 8 -11.53 -22.61 -41.79
N ASP A 9 -11.70 -21.30 -41.89
CA ASP A 9 -10.60 -20.34 -41.84
C ASP A 9 -10.85 -19.44 -40.62
N THR A 10 -10.65 -20.02 -39.43
CA THR A 10 -10.58 -19.29 -38.17
C THR A 10 -9.20 -18.67 -38.05
N ARG A 11 -8.98 -17.56 -38.75
CA ARG A 11 -7.84 -16.68 -38.44
C ARG A 11 -8.20 -15.89 -37.19
N SER A 12 -7.64 -16.29 -36.06
CA SER A 12 -7.52 -15.43 -34.89
C SER A 12 -6.79 -14.15 -35.33
N HIS A 13 -7.48 -13.02 -35.29
CA HIS A 13 -6.80 -11.73 -35.32
C HIS A 13 -6.09 -11.55 -33.98
N ASP A 14 -4.87 -12.07 -33.90
CA ASP A 14 -3.93 -11.69 -32.84
C ASP A 14 -3.71 -10.18 -32.98
N VAL A 15 -4.22 -9.44 -32.00
CA VAL A 15 -3.85 -8.03 -31.82
C VAL A 15 -2.37 -8.04 -31.46
N VAL A 16 -1.53 -7.75 -32.45
CA VAL A 16 -0.10 -7.52 -32.24
C VAL A 16 0.02 -6.24 -31.43
N VAL A 17 0.16 -6.40 -30.10
CA VAL A 17 0.61 -5.32 -29.23
C VAL A 17 2.01 -4.97 -29.71
N ALA A 18 2.20 -3.76 -30.23
CA ALA A 18 3.52 -3.32 -30.66
C ALA A 18 4.42 -3.29 -29.42
N PRO A 19 5.54 -4.04 -29.39
CA PRO A 19 6.43 -4.04 -28.23
C PRO A 19 6.93 -2.62 -27.99
N MET A 20 6.78 -2.15 -26.75
CA MET A 20 7.32 -0.86 -26.37
C MET A 20 8.84 -0.99 -26.37
N LYS A 21 9.53 -0.34 -27.32
CA LYS A 21 10.99 -0.15 -27.23
C LYS A 21 11.27 0.76 -26.05
N MET A 22 11.37 0.19 -24.85
CA MET A 22 11.81 0.91 -23.68
C MET A 22 13.29 1.22 -23.88
N ASN A 23 13.61 2.52 -24.03
CA ASN A 23 14.99 2.98 -23.90
C ASN A 23 15.38 2.81 -22.44
N LEU A 24 15.87 1.62 -22.08
CA LEU A 24 16.51 1.42 -20.78
C LEU A 24 17.65 2.42 -20.69
N LYS A 25 17.47 3.47 -19.88
CA LYS A 25 18.48 4.53 -19.66
C LYS A 25 19.58 4.08 -18.71
N TYR A 26 19.83 2.79 -18.67
CA TYR A 26 20.93 2.19 -17.95
C TYR A 26 22.24 2.65 -18.61
N GLU A 27 23.07 3.32 -17.83
CA GLU A 27 24.33 3.89 -18.30
C GLU A 27 25.47 2.92 -17.95
N ASP A 28 25.69 1.89 -18.78
CA ASP A 28 26.79 0.91 -18.61
C ASP A 28 28.14 1.56 -18.30
N SER A 29 28.42 2.71 -18.94
CA SER A 29 29.65 3.47 -18.75
C SER A 29 29.86 3.99 -17.32
N SER A 30 28.78 4.11 -16.54
CA SER A 30 28.75 4.53 -15.13
C SER A 30 28.82 3.36 -14.15
N SER A 31 28.66 2.12 -14.63
CA SER A 31 28.80 0.90 -13.85
C SER A 31 30.25 0.47 -13.75
N LYS A 32 30.98 1.05 -12.79
CA LYS A 32 32.38 0.74 -12.54
C LYS A 32 32.66 0.63 -11.04
N PRO A 33 33.63 -0.20 -10.64
CA PRO A 33 34.25 -0.07 -9.34
C PRO A 33 34.69 1.39 -9.10
N SER A 34 34.56 1.85 -7.87
CA SER A 34 35.14 3.15 -7.50
C SER A 34 36.64 3.13 -7.74
N THR A 35 37.16 4.25 -8.24
CA THR A 35 38.59 4.46 -8.45
C THR A 35 39.33 4.80 -7.15
N PHE A 36 38.59 5.14 -6.10
CA PHE A 36 39.14 5.53 -4.79
C PHE A 36 39.11 4.40 -3.77
N TRP A 37 38.49 3.25 -4.09
CA TRP A 37 38.28 2.16 -3.14
C TRP A 37 38.87 0.84 -3.66
N LYS A 38 39.28 -0.04 -2.71
CA LYS A 38 39.66 -1.41 -3.07
C LYS A 38 38.41 -2.16 -3.50
N TYR A 39 38.39 -2.62 -4.73
CA TYR A 39 37.38 -3.58 -5.17
C TYR A 39 37.58 -4.89 -4.40
N GLN A 40 36.61 -5.29 -3.59
CA GLN A 40 36.51 -6.68 -3.16
C GLN A 40 36.17 -7.50 -4.40
N ASP A 41 36.96 -8.56 -4.63
CA ASP A 41 36.78 -9.38 -5.81
C ASP A 41 35.39 -10.04 -5.78
N GLU A 42 34.84 -10.41 -6.93
CA GLU A 42 33.53 -11.07 -6.96
C GLU A 42 33.51 -12.43 -6.27
N ASN A 43 34.63 -12.91 -5.73
CA ASN A 43 34.70 -14.17 -5.00
C ASN A 43 34.95 -14.00 -3.49
N ASP A 44 35.10 -12.77 -2.99
CA ASP A 44 35.32 -12.52 -1.56
C ASP A 44 34.00 -12.56 -0.77
N ASP A 45 34.03 -13.17 0.43
CA ASP A 45 32.92 -13.13 1.37
C ASP A 45 32.67 -11.68 1.83
N VAL A 46 31.41 -11.23 1.71
CA VAL A 46 31.00 -9.86 2.08
C VAL A 46 31.06 -9.66 3.60
N PHE A 47 30.81 -10.72 4.37
CA PHE A 47 30.76 -10.68 5.82
C PHE A 47 31.99 -11.32 6.43
N PRO A 48 32.73 -10.62 7.31
CA PRO A 48 33.83 -11.23 8.05
C PRO A 48 33.32 -12.11 9.20
N PHE A 49 32.02 -12.09 9.49
CA PHE A 49 31.38 -12.81 10.59
C PHE A 49 30.19 -13.63 10.09
N THR A 50 29.83 -14.68 10.84
CA THR A 50 28.63 -15.49 10.60
C THR A 50 27.39 -14.83 11.20
N LYS A 51 26.21 -15.26 10.74
CA LYS A 51 24.93 -14.92 11.38
C LYS A 51 24.96 -15.16 12.89
N ASP A 52 25.45 -16.31 13.32
CA ASP A 52 25.42 -16.70 14.74
C ASP A 52 26.31 -15.80 15.59
N GLN A 53 27.46 -15.37 15.07
CA GLN A 53 28.32 -14.40 15.73
C GLN A 53 27.62 -13.05 15.95
N VAL A 54 26.96 -12.51 14.91
CA VAL A 54 26.21 -11.26 15.02
C VAL A 54 25.02 -11.42 15.97
N MET A 55 24.27 -12.52 15.86
CA MET A 55 23.13 -12.81 16.73
C MET A 55 23.52 -12.87 18.21
N GLN A 56 24.58 -13.62 18.54
CA GLN A 56 25.08 -13.72 19.92
C GLN A 56 25.60 -12.37 20.43
N HIS A 57 26.30 -11.61 19.59
CA HIS A 57 26.81 -10.29 19.94
C HIS A 57 25.69 -9.31 20.24
N VAL A 58 24.66 -9.25 19.38
CA VAL A 58 23.46 -8.41 19.58
C VAL A 58 22.70 -8.84 20.83
N GLN A 59 22.46 -10.14 21.02
CA GLN A 59 21.78 -10.67 22.21
C GLN A 59 22.51 -10.30 23.51
N LYS A 60 23.84 -10.48 23.54
CA LYS A 60 24.66 -10.11 24.68
C LYS A 60 24.62 -8.61 24.94
N THR A 61 24.81 -7.79 23.90
CA THR A 61 24.81 -6.32 24.03
C THR A 61 23.47 -5.83 24.57
N ILE A 62 22.35 -6.37 24.09
CA ILE A 62 21.00 -6.02 24.58
C ILE A 62 20.78 -6.51 26.01
N HIS A 63 21.26 -7.70 26.35
CA HIS A 63 21.23 -8.19 27.73
C HIS A 63 21.96 -7.23 28.67
N ASP A 64 23.18 -6.81 28.30
CA ASP A 64 23.99 -5.88 29.08
C ASP A 64 23.30 -4.52 29.23
N ILE A 65 22.69 -3.98 28.15
CA ILE A 65 21.87 -2.76 28.20
C ILE A 65 20.71 -2.90 29.20
N ASN A 66 20.00 -4.03 29.16
CA ASN A 66 18.84 -4.27 30.01
C ASN A 66 19.19 -4.51 31.49
N GLN A 67 20.38 -5.03 31.79
CA GLN A 67 20.88 -5.22 33.17
C GLN A 67 21.48 -3.95 33.76
N ASP A 68 21.84 -2.97 32.93
CA ASP A 68 22.40 -1.70 33.39
C ASP A 68 21.29 -0.81 33.99
N GLU A 69 21.17 -0.82 35.32
CA GLU A 69 20.24 0.03 36.07
C GLU A 69 20.53 1.53 35.91
N SER A 70 21.73 1.91 35.47
CA SER A 70 22.09 3.32 35.23
C SER A 70 21.55 3.85 33.90
N LYS A 71 21.21 2.95 32.97
CA LYS A 71 20.58 3.29 31.69
C LYS A 71 19.06 3.21 31.83
N LEU A 72 18.38 4.23 31.31
CA LEU A 72 16.91 4.24 31.19
C LEU A 72 16.42 3.43 29.99
N GLU A 73 17.33 3.03 29.10
CA GLU A 73 16.97 2.32 27.88
C GLU A 73 16.75 0.82 28.15
N ARG A 74 15.63 0.31 27.64
CA ARG A 74 15.35 -1.13 27.60
C ARG A 74 14.95 -1.53 26.19
N VAL A 75 15.41 -2.70 25.75
CA VAL A 75 15.16 -3.23 24.41
C VAL A 75 14.77 -4.70 24.52
N TYR A 76 13.60 -5.05 23.98
CA TYR A 76 13.06 -6.41 24.01
C TYR A 76 12.60 -6.80 22.61
N TYR A 77 12.81 -8.06 22.22
CA TYR A 77 12.33 -8.63 20.96
C TYR A 77 12.16 -10.15 21.11
N SER A 78 11.39 -10.79 20.22
CA SER A 78 11.11 -12.22 20.29
C SER A 78 11.85 -13.01 19.20
N THR A 79 11.42 -12.88 17.94
CA THR A 79 11.89 -13.70 16.81
C THR A 79 12.56 -12.84 15.77
N VAL A 80 13.77 -13.22 15.34
CA VAL A 80 14.46 -12.52 14.24
C VAL A 80 13.99 -13.08 12.90
N ARG A 81 13.59 -12.17 12.01
CA ARG A 81 13.06 -12.48 10.67
C ARG A 81 14.09 -12.29 9.56
N GLY A 82 14.99 -11.33 9.73
CA GLY A 82 16.04 -11.06 8.77
C GLY A 82 17.08 -10.08 9.28
N ILE A 83 18.28 -10.18 8.70
CA ILE A 83 19.42 -9.30 8.93
C ILE A 83 19.99 -8.97 7.55
N TYR A 84 19.78 -7.72 7.13
CA TYR A 84 20.15 -7.24 5.81
C TYR A 84 21.25 -6.20 5.94
N LEU A 85 22.30 -6.33 5.14
CA LEU A 85 23.24 -5.24 4.97
C LEU A 85 22.49 -4.10 4.26
N TYR A 86 22.61 -2.89 4.78
CA TYR A 86 22.18 -1.67 4.08
C TYR A 86 23.35 -0.70 3.99
N GLY A 87 23.11 0.47 3.38
CA GLY A 87 24.12 1.52 3.36
C GLY A 87 25.37 1.19 2.53
N SER A 88 26.49 1.76 2.95
CA SER A 88 27.65 2.00 2.10
C SER A 88 28.35 0.72 1.58
N ARG A 89 28.32 -0.36 2.36
CA ARG A 89 28.90 -1.65 1.94
C ARG A 89 28.08 -2.35 0.85
N THR A 90 26.75 -2.16 0.79
CA THR A 90 25.91 -2.75 -0.27
C THR A 90 26.22 -2.20 -1.66
N PHE A 91 26.60 -0.93 -1.74
CA PHE A 91 26.93 -0.26 -3.00
C PHE A 91 28.36 -0.59 -3.48
N LYS A 92 29.06 -1.48 -2.75
CA LYS A 92 30.53 -1.65 -2.81
C LYS A 92 31.23 -0.29 -2.73
N THR A 93 30.70 0.61 -1.87
CA THR A 93 31.13 2.01 -1.82
C THR A 93 32.21 2.35 -0.79
N ASN A 94 33.03 1.39 -0.35
CA ASN A 94 33.84 1.60 0.85
C ASN A 94 35.34 1.32 0.77
N VAL A 95 36.05 2.18 1.52
CA VAL A 95 37.38 1.97 2.10
C VAL A 95 37.29 0.91 3.21
N ASN A 96 38.41 0.24 3.53
CA ASN A 96 38.48 -0.85 4.52
C ASN A 96 37.93 -0.50 5.93
N ASP A 97 37.78 0.79 6.26
CA ASP A 97 37.43 1.29 7.59
C ASP A 97 35.95 1.70 7.76
N SER A 98 35.05 1.30 6.85
CA SER A 98 33.62 1.60 7.03
C SER A 98 32.94 0.64 8.00
N ASP A 99 32.02 1.17 8.79
CA ASP A 99 31.00 0.44 9.53
C ASP A 99 30.21 -0.56 8.67
N PHE A 100 29.65 -1.57 9.32
CA PHE A 100 28.60 -2.42 8.77
C PHE A 100 27.24 -1.90 9.21
N ASP A 101 26.49 -1.32 8.27
CA ASP A 101 25.12 -0.89 8.49
C ASP A 101 24.17 -2.09 8.30
N PHE A 102 23.46 -2.51 9.35
CA PHE A 102 22.48 -3.61 9.29
C PHE A 102 21.04 -3.17 9.57
N VAL A 103 20.09 -3.65 8.78
CA VAL A 103 18.68 -3.68 9.16
C VAL A 103 18.42 -5.02 9.85
N PHE A 104 18.03 -4.97 11.11
CA PHE A 104 17.75 -6.15 11.93
C PHE A 104 16.25 -6.21 12.21
N LEU A 105 15.57 -7.16 11.58
CA LEU A 105 14.11 -7.31 11.68
C LEU A 105 13.77 -8.32 12.76
N ALA A 106 12.99 -7.88 13.74
CA ALA A 106 12.51 -8.74 14.80
C ALA A 106 11.03 -8.51 15.12
N ASP A 107 10.34 -9.60 15.44
CA ASP A 107 8.98 -9.57 15.96
C ASP A 107 8.97 -9.05 17.40
N ASP A 108 7.85 -8.44 17.79
CA ASP A 108 7.61 -7.90 19.13
C ASP A 108 8.70 -6.94 19.65
N LEU A 109 9.47 -6.30 18.75
CA LEU A 109 10.46 -5.30 19.15
C LEU A 109 9.77 -4.18 19.90
N LYS A 110 10.22 -3.94 21.15
CA LYS A 110 9.78 -2.87 22.04
C LYS A 110 10.99 -2.17 22.64
N THR A 111 10.96 -0.84 22.64
CA THR A 111 12.05 -0.01 23.15
C THR A 111 11.50 1.05 24.10
N GLU A 112 12.24 1.31 25.17
CA GLU A 112 11.96 2.41 26.12
C GLU A 112 12.86 3.63 25.85
N ASN A 113 13.60 3.62 24.74
CA ASN A 113 14.48 4.72 24.37
C ASN A 113 13.66 5.91 23.84
N SER A 114 13.82 7.07 24.48
CA SER A 114 13.15 8.32 24.08
C SER A 114 13.94 9.17 23.09
N SER A 115 15.20 8.82 22.82
CA SER A 115 16.13 9.67 22.08
C SER A 115 16.07 9.49 20.55
N GLU A 116 15.54 8.38 20.05
CA GLU A 116 15.55 8.04 18.62
C GLU A 116 14.24 7.37 18.16
N GLY A 117 13.82 7.61 16.90
CA GLY A 117 12.63 6.96 16.30
C GLY A 117 11.37 7.83 16.12
N GLY A 118 11.44 9.13 16.42
CA GLY A 118 10.36 10.09 16.12
C GLY A 118 9.03 9.71 16.79
N PHE A 119 7.95 9.62 16.01
CA PHE A 119 6.62 9.22 16.49
C PHE A 119 6.36 7.72 16.46
N SER A 120 7.37 6.89 16.15
CA SER A 120 7.30 5.42 16.14
C SER A 120 8.46 4.81 16.93
N ARG A 121 8.88 5.51 17.99
CA ARG A 121 10.10 5.23 18.75
C ARG A 121 10.06 3.86 19.41
N ASN A 122 8.89 3.42 19.89
CA ASN A 122 8.78 2.17 20.65
C ASN A 122 9.05 0.92 19.81
N SER A 123 9.12 1.04 18.48
CA SER A 123 9.23 -0.10 17.56
C SER A 123 10.51 -0.06 16.71
N GLN A 124 11.47 0.79 17.05
CA GLN A 124 12.76 0.94 16.37
C GLN A 124 13.87 1.23 17.38
N TYR A 125 15.10 0.79 17.10
CA TYR A 125 16.29 1.07 17.92
C TYR A 125 17.54 1.11 17.06
N MET A 126 18.39 2.12 17.25
CA MET A 126 19.74 2.10 16.67
C MET A 126 20.71 1.55 17.70
N LEU A 127 21.37 0.45 17.36
CA LEU A 127 22.42 -0.15 18.18
C LEU A 127 23.79 0.09 17.52
N HIS A 128 24.60 0.93 18.15
CA HIS A 128 26.01 1.09 17.80
C HIS A 128 26.87 0.19 18.68
N THR A 129 27.64 -0.70 18.07
CA THR A 129 28.48 -1.67 18.80
C THR A 129 29.67 -2.11 17.96
N THR A 130 30.66 -2.77 18.59
CA THR A 130 31.85 -3.29 17.90
C THR A 130 31.93 -4.80 18.16
N ILE A 131 32.00 -5.60 17.09
CA ILE A 131 32.16 -7.06 17.17
C ILE A 131 33.62 -7.44 16.94
N LYS A 132 34.12 -8.37 17.76
CA LYS A 132 35.47 -8.93 17.62
C LYS A 132 35.42 -10.23 16.85
N VAL A 133 36.23 -10.35 15.80
CA VAL A 133 36.27 -11.55 14.96
C VAL A 133 37.68 -12.08 14.87
N ASN A 134 37.82 -13.38 15.15
CA ASN A 134 39.06 -14.13 14.95
C ASN A 134 39.11 -14.68 13.52
N HIS A 135 40.03 -14.16 12.71
CA HIS A 135 40.25 -14.64 11.34
C HIS A 135 41.11 -15.91 11.31
N GLU A 136 41.00 -16.68 10.24
CA GLU A 136 41.74 -17.94 10.05
C GLU A 136 43.27 -17.77 10.11
N ASN A 137 43.75 -16.55 9.82
CA ASN A 137 45.17 -16.18 9.94
C ASN A 137 45.63 -15.90 11.39
N GLY A 138 44.74 -16.09 12.37
CA GLY A 138 45.00 -15.86 13.80
C GLY A 138 44.94 -14.39 14.23
N GLN A 139 44.56 -13.46 13.34
CA GLN A 139 44.36 -12.06 13.68
C GLN A 139 42.96 -11.83 14.24
N GLU A 140 42.87 -11.19 15.41
CA GLU A 140 41.61 -10.66 15.96
C GLU A 140 41.44 -9.23 15.43
N LEU A 141 40.33 -8.97 14.75
CA LEU A 141 39.97 -7.66 14.23
C LEU A 141 38.63 -7.20 14.82
N ASP A 142 38.57 -5.91 15.13
CA ASP A 142 37.38 -5.22 15.62
C ASP A 142 36.63 -4.63 14.42
N TYR A 143 35.32 -4.90 14.32
CA TYR A 143 34.44 -4.37 13.28
C TYR A 143 33.32 -3.55 13.90
N ASP A 144 33.18 -2.30 13.49
CA ASP A 144 32.10 -1.43 13.93
C ASP A 144 30.79 -1.79 13.21
N LEU A 145 29.72 -1.91 13.99
CA LEU A 145 28.38 -2.25 13.55
C LEU A 145 27.40 -1.12 13.89
N GLU A 146 26.64 -0.68 12.89
CA GLU A 146 25.47 0.20 13.04
C GLU A 146 24.21 -0.61 12.73
N ILE A 147 23.49 -1.04 13.76
CA ILE A 147 22.36 -1.97 13.62
C ILE A 147 21.05 -1.23 13.87
N MET A 148 20.33 -0.94 12.79
CA MET A 148 18.96 -0.44 12.84
C MET A 148 18.01 -1.62 13.09
N MET A 149 17.65 -1.82 14.35
CA MET A 149 16.64 -2.78 14.76
C MET A 149 15.25 -2.21 14.48
N MET A 150 14.40 -2.97 13.79
CA MET A 150 13.03 -2.58 13.50
C MET A 150 12.07 -3.72 13.82
N ASN A 151 10.90 -3.36 14.35
CA ASN A 151 9.80 -4.31 14.41
C ASN A 151 9.47 -4.76 12.98
N THR A 152 9.32 -6.07 12.74
CA THR A 152 9.01 -6.60 11.41
C THR A 152 7.79 -5.91 10.80
N PHE A 153 6.73 -5.67 11.58
CA PHE A 153 5.54 -4.95 11.13
C PHE A 153 5.86 -3.55 10.59
N VAL A 154 6.70 -2.79 11.30
CA VAL A 154 7.13 -1.44 10.89
C VAL A 154 7.87 -1.49 9.57
N TYR A 155 8.81 -2.43 9.41
CA TYR A 155 9.57 -2.58 8.17
C TYR A 155 8.66 -2.91 6.98
N LEU A 156 7.70 -3.83 7.14
CA LEU A 156 6.76 -4.20 6.08
C LEU A 156 5.85 -3.03 5.68
N GLU A 157 5.39 -2.23 6.64
CA GLU A 157 4.61 -1.01 6.38
C GLU A 157 5.42 0.04 5.62
N LEU A 158 6.68 0.27 6.00
CA LEU A 158 7.55 1.21 5.28
C LEU A 158 7.90 0.72 3.88
N ALA A 159 8.11 -0.59 3.71
CA ALA A 159 8.32 -1.20 2.40
C ALA A 159 7.07 -1.05 1.53
N PHE A 160 5.89 -1.39 2.05
CA PHE A 160 4.61 -1.22 1.35
C PHE A 160 4.29 0.25 1.04
N ALA A 161 4.76 1.17 1.88
CA ALA A 161 4.72 2.60 1.61
C ALA A 161 5.72 3.06 0.53
N GLU A 162 6.55 2.16 0.02
CA GLU A 162 7.56 2.36 -1.04
C GLU A 162 8.63 3.38 -0.67
N ILE A 163 9.00 3.42 0.62
CA ILE A 163 10.05 4.31 1.10
C ILE A 163 11.38 3.93 0.42
N PRO A 164 12.01 4.81 -0.38
CA PRO A 164 13.13 4.43 -1.24
C PRO A 164 14.32 3.82 -0.51
N VAL A 165 14.66 4.33 0.69
CA VAL A 165 15.74 3.76 1.50
C VAL A 165 15.45 2.33 1.99
N ILE A 166 14.18 2.00 2.27
CA ILE A 166 13.76 0.65 2.66
C ILE A 166 13.71 -0.27 1.43
N LEU A 167 13.28 0.25 0.28
CA LEU A 167 13.28 -0.53 -0.96
C LEU A 167 14.68 -1.04 -1.34
N LEU A 168 15.75 -0.35 -0.93
CA LEU A 168 17.11 -0.83 -1.14
C LEU A 168 17.37 -2.20 -0.51
N SER A 169 16.92 -2.44 0.71
CA SER A 169 17.12 -3.71 1.40
C SER A 169 16.13 -4.77 0.90
N VAL A 170 14.92 -4.38 0.52
CA VAL A 170 13.94 -5.30 -0.06
C VAL A 170 14.38 -5.80 -1.45
N GLN A 171 14.97 -4.95 -2.28
CA GLN A 171 15.23 -5.25 -3.69
C GLN A 171 16.66 -5.76 -3.99
N GLN A 172 17.31 -6.40 -3.00
CA GLN A 172 18.65 -7.00 -3.15
C GLN A 172 18.59 -8.40 -3.78
N PRO A 173 18.82 -8.59 -5.10
CA PRO A 173 18.79 -9.92 -5.70
C PRO A 173 19.93 -10.83 -5.24
N ASN A 174 21.00 -10.26 -4.67
CA ASN A 174 22.19 -11.00 -4.28
C ASN A 174 22.10 -11.46 -2.81
N GLU A 175 22.05 -12.78 -2.59
CA GLU A 175 22.07 -13.38 -1.25
C GLU A 175 23.29 -12.96 -0.42
N ARG A 176 24.38 -12.49 -1.05
CA ARG A 176 25.57 -12.00 -0.34
C ARG A 176 25.36 -10.76 0.52
N PHE A 177 24.29 -10.00 0.31
CA PHE A 177 23.94 -8.86 1.16
C PHE A 177 22.92 -9.22 2.25
N VAL A 178 22.49 -10.48 2.28
CA VAL A 178 21.57 -11.04 3.27
C VAL A 178 22.38 -11.90 4.23
N LEU A 179 22.61 -11.40 5.45
CA LEU A 179 23.30 -12.21 6.48
C LEU A 179 22.37 -13.32 7.00
N TYR A 180 21.07 -13.02 7.09
CA TYR A 180 20.06 -13.98 7.49
C TYR A 180 18.67 -13.56 7.01
N GLU A 181 17.83 -14.51 6.67
CA GLU A 181 16.38 -14.35 6.62
C GLU A 181 15.69 -15.71 6.80
N ASP A 182 14.47 -15.70 7.30
CA ASP A 182 13.62 -16.90 7.28
C ASP A 182 12.97 -17.12 5.90
N GLU A 183 12.42 -18.31 5.68
CA GLU A 183 11.86 -18.71 4.38
C GLU A 183 10.68 -17.82 3.93
N LYS A 184 9.81 -17.40 4.85
CA LYS A 184 8.68 -16.52 4.50
C LYS A 184 9.17 -15.15 4.08
N MET A 185 10.15 -14.61 4.81
CA MET A 185 10.75 -13.32 4.52
C MET A 185 11.50 -13.35 3.18
N LYS A 186 12.20 -14.47 2.88
CA LYS A 186 12.83 -14.70 1.58
C LYS A 186 11.82 -14.68 0.44
N ILE A 187 10.76 -15.49 0.51
CA ILE A 187 9.70 -15.54 -0.51
C ILE A 187 9.09 -14.15 -0.72
N TRP A 188 8.78 -13.45 0.38
CA TRP A 188 8.22 -12.10 0.32
C TRP A 188 9.17 -11.12 -0.36
N ARG A 189 10.45 -11.12 0.00
CA ARG A 189 11.45 -10.20 -0.54
C ARG A 189 11.66 -10.42 -2.04
N GLU A 190 11.80 -11.68 -2.44
CA GLU A 190 11.95 -12.12 -3.83
C GLU A 190 10.74 -11.81 -4.71
N ASN A 191 9.56 -11.60 -4.13
CA ASN A 191 8.33 -11.35 -4.89
C ASN A 191 7.70 -9.98 -4.61
N TRP A 192 8.31 -9.17 -3.74
CA TRP A 192 7.75 -7.90 -3.28
C TRP A 192 7.40 -6.97 -4.45
N ASN A 193 8.29 -6.89 -5.43
CA ASN A 193 8.15 -6.04 -6.61
C ASN A 193 6.93 -6.44 -7.45
N LYS A 194 6.72 -7.75 -7.61
CA LYS A 194 5.56 -8.33 -8.31
C LYS A 194 4.28 -8.06 -7.53
N TRP A 195 4.31 -8.28 -6.23
CA TRP A 195 3.14 -8.25 -5.35
C TRP A 195 2.62 -6.84 -5.05
N PHE A 196 3.52 -5.90 -4.77
CA PHE A 196 3.17 -4.66 -4.09
C PHE A 196 3.60 -3.38 -4.81
N LEU A 197 4.52 -3.42 -5.78
CA LEU A 197 4.99 -2.20 -6.43
C LEU A 197 3.84 -1.55 -7.21
N ARG A 198 3.57 -0.27 -6.95
CA ARG A 198 2.60 0.58 -7.64
C ARG A 198 3.33 1.68 -8.39
N LEU A 199 3.28 1.68 -9.72
CA LEU A 199 3.99 2.69 -10.51
C LEU A 199 3.61 4.15 -10.18
N PRO A 200 2.34 4.51 -9.93
CA PRO A 200 2.01 5.88 -9.54
C PRO A 200 2.69 6.29 -8.22
N ARG A 201 2.77 5.39 -7.24
CA ARG A 201 3.39 5.63 -5.93
C ARG A 201 4.90 5.70 -6.04
N SER A 202 5.50 4.71 -6.67
CA SER A 202 6.96 4.63 -6.86
C SER A 202 7.49 5.87 -7.55
N ARG A 203 6.74 6.35 -8.56
CA ARG A 203 7.03 7.63 -9.21
C ARG A 203 7.10 8.77 -8.19
N ASN A 204 6.06 8.92 -7.35
CA ASN A 204 5.98 10.01 -6.39
C ASN A 204 7.06 9.88 -5.29
N ALA A 205 7.25 8.68 -4.75
CA ALA A 205 8.20 8.39 -3.68
C ALA A 205 9.66 8.63 -4.09
N MET A 206 10.08 8.12 -5.25
CA MET A 206 11.46 8.29 -5.73
C MET A 206 11.76 9.76 -6.11
N LEU A 207 10.80 10.46 -6.72
CA LEU A 207 10.97 11.89 -7.05
C LEU A 207 10.97 12.77 -5.80
N HIS A 208 10.18 12.40 -4.79
CA HIS A 208 10.22 13.06 -3.49
C HIS A 208 11.60 12.88 -2.85
N GLU A 209 12.13 11.64 -2.80
CA GLU A 209 13.44 11.37 -2.21
C GLU A 209 14.59 12.06 -2.95
N LEU A 210 14.51 12.15 -4.28
CA LEU A 210 15.42 12.94 -5.11
C LEU A 210 15.42 14.40 -4.62
N ASN A 211 14.27 15.07 -4.61
CA ASN A 211 14.19 16.47 -4.13
C ASN A 211 14.59 16.63 -2.66
N PHE A 212 14.15 15.70 -1.80
CA PHE A 212 14.44 15.71 -0.37
C PHE A 212 15.95 15.64 -0.12
N SER A 213 16.65 14.76 -0.81
CA SER A 213 18.11 14.62 -0.73
C SER A 213 18.84 15.91 -1.13
N TYR A 214 18.42 16.57 -2.22
CA TYR A 214 18.98 17.87 -2.63
C TYR A 214 18.78 18.94 -1.55
N ASN A 215 17.55 19.09 -1.05
CA ASN A 215 17.21 20.06 -0.02
C ASN A 215 17.90 19.76 1.32
N LYS A 216 18.07 18.47 1.65
CA LYS A 216 18.80 18.02 2.83
C LYS A 216 20.28 18.35 2.74
N ALA A 217 20.90 18.19 1.56
CA ALA A 217 22.27 18.64 1.31
C ALA A 217 22.41 20.15 1.52
N ASN A 218 21.50 20.96 0.97
CA ASN A 218 21.52 22.42 1.17
C ASN A 218 21.37 22.81 2.65
N ARG A 219 20.47 22.14 3.40
CA ARG A 219 20.33 22.39 4.85
C ARG A 219 21.62 22.10 5.62
N PHE A 220 22.30 20.99 5.32
CA PHE A 220 23.60 20.70 5.94
C PHE A 220 24.66 21.74 5.56
N TRP A 221 24.65 22.21 4.32
CA TRP A 221 25.53 23.29 3.87
C TRP A 221 25.26 24.60 4.64
N MET A 222 24.00 25.01 4.77
CA MET A 222 23.63 26.21 5.52
C MET A 222 24.02 26.09 7.01
N ALA A 223 23.91 24.90 7.61
CA ALA A 223 24.38 24.67 8.98
C ALA A 223 25.90 24.86 9.12
N LEU A 224 26.68 24.43 8.13
CA LEU A 224 28.13 24.68 8.07
C LEU A 224 28.43 26.18 7.97
N GLN A 225 27.77 26.89 7.06
CA GLN A 225 27.97 28.33 6.86
C GLN A 225 27.60 29.16 8.09
N ASN A 226 26.55 28.76 8.80
CA ASN A 226 26.10 29.43 10.02
C ASN A 226 26.96 29.12 11.25
N GLY A 227 28.04 28.35 11.10
CA GLY A 227 28.96 28.04 12.20
C GLY A 227 28.35 27.15 13.29
N VAL A 228 27.28 26.39 12.99
CA VAL A 228 26.64 25.46 13.94
C VAL A 228 27.63 24.39 14.42
N HIS A 229 28.65 24.09 13.61
CA HIS A 229 29.71 23.13 13.92
C HIS A 229 31.06 23.83 13.99
N THR A 230 31.67 23.80 15.17
CA THR A 230 32.85 24.60 15.51
C THR A 230 34.17 23.82 15.44
N THR A 231 34.13 22.48 15.41
CA THR A 231 35.33 21.65 15.29
C THR A 231 35.61 21.27 13.84
N GLU A 232 36.88 21.20 13.47
CA GLU A 232 37.31 20.82 12.11
C GLU A 232 36.76 19.44 11.72
N ARG A 233 36.75 18.49 12.67
CA ARG A 233 36.18 17.16 12.48
C ARG A 233 34.69 17.22 12.17
N ALA A 234 33.90 17.97 12.96
CA ALA A 234 32.47 18.10 12.72
C ALA A 234 32.16 18.81 11.39
N GLN A 235 32.97 19.80 11.01
CA GLN A 235 32.85 20.47 9.71
C GLN A 235 33.10 19.50 8.55
N LYS A 236 34.16 18.68 8.63
CA LYS A 236 34.45 17.62 7.64
C LYS A 236 33.33 16.59 7.56
N ASP A 237 32.80 16.14 8.70
CA ASP A 237 31.71 15.16 8.75
C ASP A 237 30.41 15.70 8.13
N TYR A 238 30.07 16.96 8.41
CA TYR A 238 28.91 17.60 7.80
C TYR A 238 29.09 17.88 6.31
N LEU A 239 30.29 18.25 5.86
CA LEU A 239 30.59 18.39 4.43
C LEU A 239 30.46 17.04 3.71
N LYS A 240 30.93 15.95 4.32
CA LYS A 240 30.70 14.58 3.84
C LYS A 240 29.19 14.29 3.73
N LYS A 241 28.37 14.72 4.70
CA LYS A 241 26.90 14.59 4.62
C LYS A 241 26.31 15.38 3.45
N VAL A 242 26.76 16.61 3.17
CA VAL A 242 26.32 17.39 1.99
C VAL A 242 26.55 16.58 0.72
N LYS A 243 27.79 16.14 0.50
CA LYS A 243 28.20 15.40 -0.70
C LYS A 243 27.47 14.06 -0.85
N LYS A 244 27.36 13.29 0.24
CA LYS A 244 26.64 12.01 0.27
C LYS A 244 25.17 12.17 -0.13
N ASN A 245 24.46 13.18 0.40
CA ASN A 245 23.06 13.38 0.07
C ASN A 245 22.87 13.78 -1.41
N LEU A 246 23.78 14.57 -1.99
CA LEU A 246 23.73 14.89 -3.43
C LEU A 246 23.91 13.63 -4.31
N ALA A 247 24.81 12.71 -3.93
CA ALA A 247 24.97 11.46 -4.66
C ALA A 247 23.78 10.50 -4.44
N HIS A 248 23.28 10.41 -3.21
CA HIS A 248 22.19 9.50 -2.83
C HIS A 248 20.88 9.80 -3.56
N GLY A 249 20.51 11.08 -3.72
CA GLY A 249 19.28 11.44 -4.42
C GLY A 249 19.22 10.86 -5.83
N ILE A 250 20.29 11.02 -6.61
CA ILE A 250 20.39 10.47 -7.97
C ILE A 250 20.44 8.94 -7.93
N ARG A 251 21.20 8.37 -6.99
CA ARG A 251 21.30 6.91 -6.79
C ARG A 251 19.95 6.25 -6.55
N PHE A 252 19.15 6.76 -5.61
CA PHE A 252 17.82 6.23 -5.34
C PHE A 252 16.92 6.31 -6.57
N CYS A 253 17.01 7.39 -7.34
CA CYS A 253 16.24 7.52 -8.58
C CYS A 253 16.67 6.50 -9.65
N LYS A 254 17.97 6.28 -9.85
CA LYS A 254 18.49 5.24 -10.76
C LYS A 254 18.09 3.82 -10.34
N TYR A 255 18.19 3.50 -9.05
CA TYR A 255 17.72 2.20 -8.55
C TYR A 255 16.20 2.05 -8.66
N GLY A 256 15.43 3.11 -8.44
CA GLY A 256 14.00 3.14 -8.72
C GLY A 256 13.69 2.80 -10.17
N TYR A 257 14.50 3.31 -11.11
CA TYR A 257 14.41 2.94 -12.52
C TYR A 257 14.66 1.42 -12.72
N GLN A 258 15.73 0.87 -12.16
CA GLN A 258 16.00 -0.58 -12.24
C GLN A 258 14.83 -1.42 -11.65
N ILE A 259 14.26 -1.02 -10.50
CA ILE A 259 13.12 -1.69 -9.86
C ILE A 259 11.87 -1.66 -10.74
N VAL A 260 11.57 -0.51 -11.35
CA VAL A 260 10.37 -0.32 -12.20
C VAL A 260 10.47 -1.08 -13.51
N PHE A 261 11.64 -1.05 -14.15
CA PHE A 261 11.81 -1.58 -15.51
C PHE A 261 12.42 -2.98 -15.55
N GLY A 262 13.27 -3.32 -14.59
CA GLY A 262 13.93 -4.62 -14.46
C GLY A 262 13.38 -5.53 -13.36
N GLY A 263 12.52 -5.05 -12.46
CA GLY A 263 11.92 -5.88 -11.41
C GLY A 263 12.81 -6.11 -10.16
N CYS A 264 14.04 -5.61 -10.16
CA CYS A 264 14.98 -5.63 -9.04
C CYS A 264 16.09 -4.59 -9.24
N ILE A 265 16.98 -4.41 -8.26
CA ILE A 265 18.23 -3.67 -8.44
C ILE A 265 19.28 -4.68 -8.92
N TYR A 266 19.56 -4.72 -10.21
CA TYR A 266 20.52 -5.65 -10.80
C TYR A 266 21.96 -5.10 -10.83
N ASP A 267 22.13 -3.79 -10.74
CA ASP A 267 23.45 -3.15 -10.70
C ASP A 267 23.55 -2.07 -9.61
N TYR A 268 24.24 -2.41 -8.53
CA TYR A 268 24.55 -1.49 -7.42
C TYR A 268 25.77 -0.59 -7.68
N LEU A 269 26.49 -0.78 -8.79
CA LEU A 269 27.69 -0.02 -9.14
C LEU A 269 27.41 1.15 -10.08
N GLU A 270 26.22 1.21 -10.70
CA GLU A 270 25.80 2.22 -11.70
C GLU A 270 26.02 3.69 -11.26
N THR A 271 26.14 3.93 -9.96
CA THR A 271 26.26 5.30 -9.41
C THR A 271 27.62 5.58 -8.77
N ASN A 272 28.56 4.63 -8.83
CA ASN A 272 29.84 4.75 -8.14
C ASN A 272 30.74 5.82 -8.77
N THR A 273 30.76 5.95 -10.10
CA THR A 273 31.49 7.04 -10.76
C THR A 273 30.98 8.41 -10.32
N LEU A 274 29.65 8.61 -10.29
CA LEU A 274 29.05 9.85 -9.80
C LEU A 274 29.38 10.10 -8.32
N TYR A 275 29.35 9.05 -7.51
CA TYR A 275 29.70 9.15 -6.10
C TYR A 275 31.15 9.58 -5.92
N ASP A 276 32.08 9.01 -6.70
CA ASP A 276 33.49 9.38 -6.67
C ASP A 276 33.69 10.86 -7.03
N GLU A 277 33.07 11.29 -8.14
CA GLU A 277 33.12 12.67 -8.61
C GLU A 277 32.59 13.65 -7.58
N LEU A 278 31.49 13.33 -6.91
CA LEU A 278 30.86 14.23 -5.93
C LEU A 278 31.52 14.16 -4.56
N VAL A 279 31.88 12.98 -4.05
CA VAL A 279 32.38 12.83 -2.69
C VAL A 279 33.86 13.19 -2.61
N PHE A 280 34.67 12.68 -3.54
CA PHE A 280 36.13 12.92 -3.55
C PHE A 280 36.53 14.04 -4.50
N GLY A 281 35.84 14.20 -5.64
CA GLY A 281 36.19 15.22 -6.63
C GLY A 281 35.89 16.67 -6.22
N THR A 282 35.09 16.89 -5.16
CA THR A 282 34.63 18.24 -4.75
C THR A 282 35.22 18.74 -3.43
N ASP A 283 36.31 18.16 -2.92
CA ASP A 283 36.96 18.64 -1.69
C ASP A 283 37.39 20.11 -1.72
N HIS A 284 37.65 20.64 -2.93
CA HIS A 284 38.06 22.02 -3.16
C HIS A 284 36.88 23.01 -3.25
N PHE A 285 35.62 22.54 -3.17
CA PHE A 285 34.46 23.42 -3.25
C PHE A 285 34.27 24.18 -1.93
N THR A 286 34.05 25.49 -2.05
CA THR A 286 33.93 26.43 -0.93
C THR A 286 32.57 27.14 -0.89
N THR A 287 31.72 26.96 -1.90
CA THR A 287 30.40 27.60 -2.04
C THR A 287 29.32 26.60 -2.43
N TRP A 288 28.07 26.86 -2.04
CA TRP A 288 26.92 26.06 -2.50
C TRP A 288 26.78 26.10 -4.02
N GLN A 289 27.02 27.26 -4.63
CA GLN A 289 26.91 27.46 -6.08
C GLN A 289 27.80 26.51 -6.87
N GLN A 290 28.97 26.13 -6.34
CA GLN A 290 29.83 25.12 -6.96
C GLN A 290 29.15 23.75 -6.96
N PHE A 291 28.62 23.30 -5.82
CA PHE A 291 27.85 22.04 -5.73
C PHE A 291 26.61 22.05 -6.62
N GLU A 292 25.86 23.14 -6.61
CA GLU A 292 24.67 23.33 -7.43
C GLU A 292 25.02 23.28 -8.93
N SER A 293 26.09 23.95 -9.34
CA SER A 293 26.50 24.00 -10.76
C SER A 293 26.82 22.62 -11.34
N CYS A 294 27.39 21.70 -10.55
CA CYS A 294 27.72 20.36 -11.04
C CYS A 294 26.57 19.35 -10.86
N THR A 295 25.62 19.58 -9.95
CA THR A 295 24.56 18.58 -9.66
C THR A 295 23.18 18.94 -10.19
N LYS A 296 22.81 20.23 -10.25
CA LYS A 296 21.43 20.66 -10.52
C LYS A 296 20.89 20.13 -11.84
N HIS A 297 21.71 20.14 -12.89
CA HIS A 297 21.32 19.62 -14.20
C HIS A 297 21.01 18.12 -14.18
N LEU A 298 21.71 17.32 -13.37
CA LEU A 298 21.44 15.89 -13.20
C LEU A 298 20.12 15.66 -12.47
N TYR A 299 19.87 16.44 -11.41
CA TYR A 299 18.61 16.41 -10.67
C TYR A 299 17.43 16.78 -11.56
N ASP A 300 17.55 17.85 -12.35
CA ASP A 300 16.51 18.29 -13.28
C ASP A 300 16.27 17.26 -14.38
N ARG A 301 17.34 16.65 -14.92
CA ARG A 301 17.26 15.56 -15.89
C ARG A 301 16.48 14.38 -15.31
N TRP A 302 16.92 13.81 -14.19
CA TRP A 302 16.29 12.64 -13.59
C TRP A 302 14.85 12.91 -13.12
N MET A 303 14.56 14.12 -12.64
CA MET A 303 13.21 14.55 -12.29
C MET A 303 12.25 14.49 -13.48
N VAL A 304 12.72 14.90 -14.66
CA VAL A 304 11.90 14.91 -15.88
C VAL A 304 11.82 13.51 -16.48
N GLU A 305 12.97 12.84 -16.64
CA GLU A 305 13.06 11.56 -17.34
C GLU A 305 12.34 10.45 -16.60
N TYR A 306 12.63 10.23 -15.31
CA TYR A 306 11.96 9.18 -14.54
C TYR A 306 10.44 9.40 -14.50
N LYS A 307 10.01 10.66 -14.31
CA LYS A 307 8.59 11.03 -14.34
C LYS A 307 7.95 10.75 -15.69
N ALA A 308 8.62 11.07 -16.80
CA ALA A 308 8.11 10.90 -18.15
C ALA A 308 7.99 9.42 -18.51
N ASP A 309 9.03 8.63 -18.22
CA ASP A 309 9.11 7.22 -18.60
C ASP A 309 8.07 6.39 -17.82
N VAL A 310 7.95 6.60 -16.49
CA VAL A 310 6.90 5.92 -15.70
C VAL A 310 5.50 6.37 -16.14
N LYS A 311 5.30 7.65 -16.48
CA LYS A 311 4.03 8.13 -17.04
C LYS A 311 3.72 7.53 -18.41
N ALA A 312 4.73 7.27 -19.24
CA ALA A 312 4.52 6.65 -20.54
C ALA A 312 3.95 5.24 -20.39
N LEU A 313 4.51 4.43 -19.49
CA LEU A 313 3.98 3.09 -19.16
C LEU A 313 2.51 3.14 -18.74
N MET A 314 2.19 4.00 -17.78
CA MET A 314 0.81 4.11 -17.27
C MET A 314 -0.15 4.63 -18.34
N ARG A 315 0.27 5.58 -19.18
CA ARG A 315 -0.54 6.11 -20.29
C ARG A 315 -0.81 5.06 -21.35
N GLU A 316 0.18 4.23 -21.66
CA GLU A 316 0.02 3.14 -22.61
C GLU A 316 -0.93 2.08 -22.08
N ALA A 317 -0.73 1.60 -20.85
CA ALA A 317 -1.62 0.66 -20.19
C ALA A 317 -3.07 1.17 -20.15
N ARG A 318 -3.24 2.46 -19.82
CA ARG A 318 -4.53 3.14 -19.87
C ARG A 318 -5.11 3.18 -21.28
N LYS A 319 -4.33 3.58 -22.29
CA LYS A 319 -4.77 3.62 -23.69
C LYS A 319 -5.22 2.23 -24.14
N ASN A 320 -4.45 1.20 -23.80
CA ASN A 320 -4.78 -0.20 -24.07
C ASN A 320 -6.12 -0.57 -23.41
N GLY A 321 -6.33 -0.25 -22.14
CA GLY A 321 -7.60 -0.49 -21.44
C GLY A 321 -8.81 0.27 -22.01
N LEU A 322 -8.60 1.47 -22.57
CA LEU A 322 -9.66 2.29 -23.18
C LEU A 322 -10.00 1.88 -24.62
N THR A 323 -9.02 1.36 -25.37
CA THR A 323 -9.17 1.05 -26.81
C THR A 323 -9.32 -0.43 -27.11
N MET A 324 -9.16 -1.31 -26.11
CA MET A 324 -9.33 -2.75 -26.30
C MET A 324 -10.76 -3.10 -26.71
N LYS A 325 -10.88 -4.11 -27.57
CA LYS A 325 -12.17 -4.65 -28.00
C LYS A 325 -12.86 -5.35 -26.83
N ARG A 326 -14.08 -4.93 -26.52
CA ARG A 326 -14.92 -5.55 -25.50
C ARG A 326 -15.38 -6.94 -25.92
N GLN A 327 -15.17 -7.94 -25.08
CA GLN A 327 -15.65 -9.32 -25.29
C GLN A 327 -16.38 -9.85 -24.07
N HIS A 328 -15.95 -9.46 -22.88
CA HIS A 328 -16.57 -9.79 -21.61
C HIS A 328 -17.37 -8.59 -21.06
N PRO A 329 -18.48 -8.80 -20.32
CA PRO A 329 -19.15 -7.73 -19.57
C PRO A 329 -18.31 -7.05 -18.48
N LEU A 330 -17.10 -7.55 -18.21
CA LEU A 330 -16.18 -7.03 -17.21
C LEU A 330 -14.88 -6.62 -17.92
N ILE A 331 -14.61 -5.33 -17.93
CA ILE A 331 -13.47 -4.66 -18.54
C ILE A 331 -12.16 -5.22 -17.98
N VAL A 332 -12.10 -5.52 -16.69
CA VAL A 332 -10.91 -6.08 -16.04
C VAL A 332 -10.56 -7.47 -16.60
N LEU A 333 -11.55 -8.29 -16.93
CA LEU A 333 -11.32 -9.60 -17.53
C LEU A 333 -10.87 -9.50 -18.99
N ASP A 334 -11.44 -8.56 -19.74
CA ASP A 334 -10.95 -8.25 -21.09
C ASP A 334 -9.48 -7.81 -21.05
N PHE A 335 -9.12 -6.96 -20.08
CA PHE A 335 -7.74 -6.51 -19.92
C PHE A 335 -6.79 -7.68 -19.63
N LEU A 336 -7.12 -8.48 -18.61
CA LEU A 336 -6.30 -9.61 -18.19
C LEU A 336 -6.14 -10.66 -19.30
N ASN A 337 -7.24 -11.04 -19.96
CA ASN A 337 -7.21 -12.03 -21.03
C ASN A 337 -6.60 -11.50 -22.34
N THR A 338 -6.50 -10.17 -22.52
CA THR A 338 -5.85 -9.58 -23.70
C THR A 338 -4.36 -9.39 -23.50
N PHE A 339 -3.96 -8.78 -22.38
CA PHE A 339 -2.59 -8.31 -22.16
C PHE A 339 -1.79 -9.17 -21.18
N CYS A 340 -2.44 -9.79 -20.18
CA CYS A 340 -1.77 -10.52 -19.10
C CYS A 340 -1.78 -12.05 -19.30
N LYS A 341 -1.71 -12.54 -20.55
CA LYS A 341 -1.78 -13.99 -20.85
C LYS A 341 -0.64 -14.82 -20.28
N LYS A 342 0.41 -14.18 -19.75
CA LYS A 342 1.55 -14.82 -19.10
C LYS A 342 1.56 -14.49 -17.62
N PHE A 343 1.74 -15.51 -16.78
CA PHE A 343 1.91 -15.34 -15.34
C PHE A 343 3.15 -16.04 -14.83
N VAL A 344 4.25 -15.28 -14.70
CA VAL A 344 5.50 -15.78 -14.16
C VAL A 344 5.40 -15.92 -12.64
N ARG A 345 5.37 -17.17 -12.16
CA ARG A 345 5.25 -17.49 -10.73
C ARG A 345 6.57 -17.43 -9.97
N SER A 346 7.72 -17.45 -10.66
CA SER A 346 9.04 -17.35 -10.05
C SER A 346 9.33 -15.96 -9.44
N SER A 347 10.42 -15.89 -8.66
CA SER A 347 11.00 -14.66 -8.10
C SER A 347 11.16 -13.55 -9.14
N THR A 348 11.02 -12.29 -8.72
CA THR A 348 11.29 -11.13 -9.58
C THR A 348 12.76 -10.88 -9.80
N PHE A 349 13.64 -11.45 -8.98
CA PHE A 349 15.09 -11.32 -9.16
C PHE A 349 15.63 -12.08 -10.38
N THR A 350 14.86 -13.03 -10.91
CA THR A 350 15.20 -13.72 -12.17
C THR A 350 14.82 -12.91 -13.41
N ILE A 351 14.08 -11.82 -13.23
CA ILE A 351 13.70 -10.90 -14.31
C ILE A 351 14.90 -9.98 -14.52
N GLY A 352 15.66 -10.23 -15.59
CA GLY A 352 16.80 -9.39 -15.97
C GLY A 352 16.37 -8.14 -16.75
N SER A 353 17.35 -7.31 -17.12
CA SER A 353 17.15 -6.10 -17.93
C SER A 353 16.63 -6.34 -19.36
N ASN A 354 16.68 -7.58 -19.87
CA ASN A 354 16.41 -7.88 -21.29
C ASN A 354 14.95 -8.25 -21.59
N VAL A 355 14.03 -7.98 -20.66
CA VAL A 355 12.63 -8.37 -20.82
C VAL A 355 11.82 -7.18 -21.32
N GLU A 356 11.38 -7.27 -22.59
CA GLU A 356 10.35 -6.36 -23.10
C GLU A 356 9.04 -6.62 -22.35
N ASP A 357 8.37 -5.56 -21.91
CA ASP A 357 7.02 -5.61 -21.32
C ASP A 357 6.88 -6.38 -19.99
N VAL A 358 7.90 -6.31 -19.11
CA VAL A 358 7.88 -6.85 -17.72
C VAL A 358 6.56 -6.58 -16.99
N GLN A 359 5.95 -5.42 -17.25
CA GLN A 359 4.74 -4.96 -16.59
C GLN A 359 3.56 -5.94 -16.70
N TYR A 360 3.45 -6.71 -17.79
CA TYR A 360 2.32 -7.62 -18.05
C TYR A 360 2.60 -9.09 -17.70
N LEU A 361 3.83 -9.43 -17.31
CA LEU A 361 4.23 -10.81 -17.00
C LEU A 361 3.84 -11.25 -15.57
N PHE A 362 3.35 -10.31 -14.77
CA PHE A 362 2.97 -10.53 -13.38
C PHE A 362 1.53 -11.05 -13.21
N GLY A 363 0.86 -11.41 -14.31
CA GLY A 363 -0.50 -11.93 -14.30
C GLY A 363 -1.48 -10.96 -13.63
N PRO A 364 -2.29 -11.40 -12.64
CA PRO A 364 -3.20 -10.52 -11.92
C PRO A 364 -2.53 -9.31 -11.27
N PHE A 365 -1.32 -9.48 -10.72
CA PHE A 365 -0.61 -8.41 -10.00
C PHE A 365 -0.19 -7.24 -10.91
N THR A 366 -0.23 -7.42 -12.23
CA THR A 366 -0.14 -6.33 -13.21
C THR A 366 -1.12 -5.19 -12.90
N LEU A 367 -2.31 -5.50 -12.37
CA LEU A 367 -3.30 -4.50 -11.98
C LEU A 367 -2.83 -3.66 -10.79
N SER A 368 -2.13 -4.25 -9.81
CA SER A 368 -1.49 -3.53 -8.71
C SER A 368 -0.40 -2.61 -9.23
N ARG A 369 0.39 -3.10 -10.19
CA ARG A 369 1.49 -2.33 -10.77
C ARG A 369 1.06 -1.14 -11.59
N LEU A 370 0.22 -1.36 -12.60
CA LEU A 370 -0.15 -0.35 -13.60
C LEU A 370 -1.31 0.54 -13.14
N PHE A 371 -2.26 -0.03 -12.41
CA PHE A 371 -3.49 0.66 -12.00
C PHE A 371 -3.58 0.87 -10.50
N ALA A 372 -2.66 0.33 -9.69
CA ALA A 372 -2.72 0.39 -8.22
C ALA A 372 -4.03 -0.16 -7.63
N ILE A 373 -4.59 -1.18 -8.28
CA ILE A 373 -5.65 -2.02 -7.74
C ILE A 373 -5.01 -3.04 -6.81
N SER A 374 -5.49 -3.13 -5.57
CA SER A 374 -4.98 -4.12 -4.64
C SER A 374 -5.32 -5.52 -5.13
N VAL A 375 -4.32 -6.37 -5.30
CA VAL A 375 -4.49 -7.76 -5.72
C VAL A 375 -4.00 -8.65 -4.60
N SER A 376 -4.87 -9.53 -4.11
CA SER A 376 -4.58 -10.39 -2.97
C SER A 376 -4.86 -11.85 -3.32
N PRO A 377 -3.91 -12.78 -3.12
CA PRO A 377 -4.18 -14.20 -3.30
C PRO A 377 -5.13 -14.73 -2.21
N ILE A 378 -6.10 -15.56 -2.59
CA ILE A 378 -6.95 -16.29 -1.66
C ILE A 378 -6.28 -17.64 -1.41
N LEU A 379 -5.89 -17.88 -0.15
CA LEU A 379 -5.11 -19.05 0.24
C LEU A 379 -6.07 -20.13 0.74
N GLN A 380 -6.12 -21.27 0.05
CA GLN A 380 -7.10 -22.34 0.27
C GLN A 380 -6.49 -23.58 0.91
N SER A 381 -5.17 -23.74 0.80
CA SER A 381 -4.41 -24.90 1.26
C SER A 381 -3.19 -24.49 2.08
N SER A 382 -2.64 -25.41 2.87
CA SER A 382 -1.38 -25.23 3.60
C SER A 382 -0.22 -24.86 2.68
N ASN A 383 -0.18 -25.43 1.47
CA ASN A 383 0.83 -25.11 0.47
C ASN A 383 0.73 -23.65 0.00
N GLU A 384 -0.49 -23.15 -0.26
CA GLU A 384 -0.71 -21.75 -0.63
C GLU A 384 -0.44 -20.81 0.54
N VAL A 385 -0.77 -21.24 1.77
CA VAL A 385 -0.43 -20.50 3.00
C VAL A 385 1.07 -20.32 3.15
N ASN A 386 1.88 -21.31 2.73
CA ASN A 386 3.33 -21.24 2.80
C ASN A 386 3.97 -20.59 1.57
N ASN A 387 3.28 -20.59 0.42
CA ASN A 387 3.72 -19.90 -0.78
C ASN A 387 2.53 -19.30 -1.57
N PRO A 388 2.24 -18.00 -1.41
CA PRO A 388 1.11 -17.36 -2.09
C PRO A 388 1.21 -17.37 -3.63
N ASN A 389 2.39 -17.58 -4.21
CA ASN A 389 2.57 -17.60 -5.68
C ASN A 389 1.85 -18.78 -6.36
N ILE A 390 1.55 -19.85 -5.62
CA ILE A 390 0.86 -21.00 -6.20
C ILE A 390 -0.67 -20.85 -6.23
N SER A 391 -1.21 -19.82 -5.60
CA SER A 391 -2.66 -19.57 -5.54
C SER A 391 -3.27 -19.47 -6.94
N LYS A 392 -4.51 -19.98 -7.05
CA LYS A 392 -5.33 -19.87 -8.26
C LYS A 392 -6.36 -18.75 -8.19
N LEU A 393 -6.72 -18.30 -6.99
CA LEU A 393 -7.76 -17.30 -6.79
C LEU A 393 -7.15 -15.99 -6.33
N PHE A 394 -7.55 -14.90 -6.97
CA PHE A 394 -7.08 -13.56 -6.65
C PHE A 394 -8.25 -12.62 -6.47
N LYS A 395 -8.24 -11.90 -5.36
CA LYS A 395 -9.22 -10.86 -5.02
C LYS A 395 -8.69 -9.50 -5.43
N PHE A 396 -9.52 -8.70 -6.10
CA PHE A 396 -9.20 -7.34 -6.55
C PHE A 396 -10.01 -6.34 -5.74
N ASP A 397 -9.32 -5.46 -5.03
CA ASP A 397 -9.90 -4.42 -4.19
C ASP A 397 -9.37 -3.03 -4.60
N LEU A 398 -10.26 -2.04 -4.62
CA LEU A 398 -9.95 -0.66 -4.94
C LEU A 398 -9.62 0.13 -3.67
N ASP A 399 -8.44 0.74 -3.62
CA ASP A 399 -8.14 1.79 -2.64
C ASP A 399 -8.53 3.16 -3.22
N ALA A 400 -9.81 3.52 -3.08
CA ALA A 400 -10.36 4.73 -3.69
C ALA A 400 -9.67 6.02 -3.17
N THR A 401 -9.26 6.05 -1.90
CA THR A 401 -8.54 7.18 -1.31
C THR A 401 -7.18 7.35 -1.97
N TYR A 402 -6.41 6.27 -2.10
CA TYR A 402 -5.14 6.30 -2.81
C TYR A 402 -5.33 6.68 -4.29
N GLN A 403 -6.30 6.08 -4.98
CA GLN A 403 -6.56 6.38 -6.40
C GLN A 403 -6.89 7.85 -6.62
N SER A 404 -7.78 8.42 -5.80
CA SER A 404 -8.15 9.82 -5.86
C SER A 404 -6.96 10.76 -5.58
N ASN A 405 -6.05 10.38 -4.68
CA ASN A 405 -4.91 11.21 -4.32
C ASN A 405 -3.72 11.09 -5.29
N GLU A 406 -3.45 9.90 -5.83
CA GLU A 406 -2.21 9.61 -6.57
C GLU A 406 -2.41 9.27 -8.06
N ASN A 407 -3.63 8.89 -8.47
CA ASN A 407 -3.95 8.42 -9.82
C ASN A 407 -5.36 8.86 -10.33
N ALA A 408 -5.84 10.03 -9.89
CA ALA A 408 -7.22 10.49 -10.06
C ALA A 408 -7.74 10.47 -11.50
N VAL A 409 -6.88 10.84 -12.45
CA VAL A 409 -7.23 10.94 -13.88
C VAL A 409 -7.61 9.57 -14.43
N SER A 410 -6.72 8.57 -14.30
CA SER A 410 -7.00 7.21 -14.75
C SER A 410 -8.20 6.62 -14.02
N PHE A 411 -8.30 6.87 -12.71
CA PHE A 411 -9.41 6.41 -11.88
C PHE A 411 -10.78 6.85 -12.43
N ARG A 412 -10.92 8.14 -12.80
CA ARG A 412 -12.18 8.71 -13.30
C ARG A 412 -12.53 8.31 -14.73
N GLU A 413 -11.54 7.99 -15.55
CA GLU A 413 -11.77 7.73 -16.98
C GLU A 413 -11.93 6.25 -17.33
N MET A 414 -11.67 5.34 -16.39
CA MET A 414 -11.71 3.90 -16.65
C MET A 414 -12.70 3.19 -15.73
N ASP A 415 -13.67 2.49 -16.31
CA ASP A 415 -14.72 1.84 -15.50
C ASP A 415 -14.26 0.53 -14.84
N LEU A 416 -13.12 -0.05 -15.26
CA LEU A 416 -12.56 -1.23 -14.58
C LEU A 416 -12.30 -1.01 -13.10
N PHE A 417 -12.06 0.24 -12.67
CA PHE A 417 -11.89 0.53 -11.25
C PHE A 417 -13.16 0.25 -10.46
N LEU A 418 -14.33 0.50 -11.07
CA LEU A 418 -15.62 0.25 -10.45
C LEU A 418 -15.87 -1.26 -10.27
N GLU A 419 -15.32 -2.09 -11.16
CA GLU A 419 -15.43 -3.55 -11.09
C GLU A 419 -14.59 -4.15 -9.94
N CYS A 420 -13.54 -3.46 -9.49
CA CYS A 420 -12.56 -3.97 -8.54
C CYS A 420 -12.94 -3.71 -7.08
N ASN A 421 -14.16 -4.09 -6.68
CA ASN A 421 -14.68 -3.90 -5.33
C ASN A 421 -14.86 -5.23 -4.58
N GLY A 422 -13.79 -6.03 -4.55
CA GLY A 422 -13.78 -7.40 -4.02
C GLY A 422 -14.03 -8.48 -5.06
N LEU A 423 -13.82 -8.17 -6.34
CA LEU A 423 -13.92 -9.13 -7.45
C LEU A 423 -12.94 -10.27 -7.24
N ILE A 424 -13.38 -11.51 -7.36
CA ILE A 424 -12.53 -12.70 -7.28
C ILE A 424 -12.41 -13.31 -8.67
N VAL A 425 -11.18 -13.47 -9.12
CA VAL A 425 -10.82 -14.06 -10.41
C VAL A 425 -9.99 -15.32 -10.19
N GLU A 426 -10.31 -16.36 -10.93
CA GLU A 426 -9.47 -17.55 -11.03
C GLU A 426 -8.52 -17.45 -12.21
N VAL A 427 -7.27 -17.86 -11.98
CA VAL A 427 -6.25 -18.08 -12.98
C VAL A 427 -6.25 -19.54 -13.41
N VAL A 428 -6.59 -19.79 -14.67
CA VAL A 428 -6.68 -21.12 -15.27
C VAL A 428 -5.50 -21.31 -16.23
N PRO A 429 -4.58 -22.26 -15.95
CA PRO A 429 -3.52 -22.62 -16.89
C PRO A 429 -4.08 -23.07 -18.24
N SER A 430 -3.46 -22.63 -19.33
CA SER A 430 -3.94 -22.89 -20.69
C SER A 430 -3.58 -24.29 -21.20
N SER A 431 -2.57 -24.93 -20.61
CA SER A 431 -2.16 -26.30 -20.92
C SER A 431 -1.39 -26.91 -19.76
N ASP A 432 -1.41 -28.24 -19.63
CA ASP A 432 -0.66 -28.97 -18.60
C ASP A 432 0.87 -28.89 -18.76
N ASN A 433 1.37 -28.39 -19.90
CA ASN A 433 2.80 -28.38 -20.23
C ASN A 433 3.44 -26.98 -20.19
N ASP A 434 2.65 -25.90 -20.11
CA ASP A 434 3.14 -24.52 -19.98
C ASP A 434 2.31 -23.77 -18.94
N ASP A 435 2.77 -23.85 -17.69
CA ASP A 435 2.15 -23.18 -16.54
C ASP A 435 2.23 -21.65 -16.61
N THR A 436 2.95 -21.09 -17.58
CA THR A 436 3.06 -19.64 -17.73
C THR A 436 1.88 -19.06 -18.50
N LEU A 437 1.31 -19.79 -19.45
CA LEU A 437 0.17 -19.32 -20.24
C LEU A 437 -1.13 -19.51 -19.47
N VAL A 438 -1.87 -18.43 -19.25
CA VAL A 438 -3.06 -18.44 -18.40
C VAL A 438 -4.24 -17.70 -19.03
N THR A 439 -5.43 -18.11 -18.60
CA THR A 439 -6.69 -17.42 -18.85
C THR A 439 -7.36 -17.08 -17.52
N TYR A 440 -8.27 -16.11 -17.54
CA TYR A 440 -8.89 -15.56 -16.34
C TYR A 440 -10.41 -15.66 -16.44
N ARG A 441 -11.03 -16.19 -15.38
CA ARG A 441 -12.49 -16.28 -15.26
C ARG A 441 -13.00 -15.70 -13.93
N PRO A 442 -14.18 -15.08 -13.90
CA PRO A 442 -14.75 -14.58 -12.65
C PRO A 442 -15.26 -15.73 -11.80
N VAL A 443 -15.09 -15.62 -10.48
CA VAL A 443 -15.60 -16.56 -9.48
C VAL A 443 -16.59 -15.87 -8.53
N CYS A 444 -16.32 -14.63 -8.14
CA CYS A 444 -17.23 -13.81 -7.36
C CYS A 444 -17.21 -12.39 -7.91
N VAL A 445 -18.37 -11.90 -8.33
CA VAL A 445 -18.56 -10.55 -8.86
C VAL A 445 -19.45 -9.80 -7.87
N PRO A 446 -18.86 -8.99 -6.97
CA PRO A 446 -19.62 -8.19 -6.01
C PRO A 446 -20.33 -7.00 -6.68
N ARG A 447 -20.97 -6.14 -5.90
CA ARG A 447 -21.40 -4.81 -6.37
C ARG A 447 -20.21 -4.03 -6.90
N PHE A 448 -20.45 -3.25 -7.94
CA PHE A 448 -19.49 -2.24 -8.36
C PHE A 448 -19.22 -1.25 -7.23
N TYR A 449 -18.03 -0.67 -7.23
CA TYR A 449 -17.71 0.45 -6.34
C TYR A 449 -18.66 1.61 -6.66
N PHE A 450 -19.39 2.04 -5.65
CA PHE A 450 -20.25 3.21 -5.77
C PHE A 450 -19.45 4.46 -5.47
N GLU A 451 -19.40 5.38 -6.43
CA GLU A 451 -18.78 6.68 -6.21
C GLU A 451 -19.63 7.52 -5.24
N ASN A 452 -18.96 8.40 -4.50
CA ASN A 452 -19.68 9.38 -3.70
C ASN A 452 -20.37 10.37 -4.61
N PHE A 453 -21.58 10.79 -4.24
CA PHE A 453 -22.36 11.79 -4.98
C PHE A 453 -21.55 13.05 -5.32
N GLN A 454 -20.69 13.50 -4.40
CA GLN A 454 -19.82 14.66 -4.56
C GLN A 454 -18.76 14.51 -5.68
N ASP A 455 -18.43 13.27 -6.06
CA ASP A 455 -17.41 12.96 -7.06
C ASP A 455 -17.99 12.66 -8.46
N LEU A 456 -19.32 12.51 -8.58
CA LEU A 456 -19.97 12.07 -9.83
C LEU A 456 -19.73 13.01 -11.00
N ASP A 457 -19.78 14.32 -10.79
CA ASP A 457 -19.54 15.30 -11.85
C ASP A 457 -18.12 15.19 -12.42
N ALA A 458 -17.15 14.76 -11.60
CA ALA A 458 -15.78 14.59 -12.04
C ALA A 458 -15.59 13.36 -12.94
N ARG A 459 -16.48 12.36 -12.86
CA ARG A 459 -16.49 11.18 -13.73
C ARG A 459 -17.39 11.37 -14.95
N TYR A 460 -18.62 11.77 -14.73
CA TYR A 460 -19.68 11.76 -15.76
C TYR A 460 -19.86 13.11 -16.47
N GLY A 461 -19.15 14.14 -16.03
CA GLY A 461 -19.17 15.48 -16.62
C GLY A 461 -19.90 16.51 -15.76
N GLU A 462 -19.64 17.79 -16.03
CA GLU A 462 -20.20 18.90 -15.25
C GLU A 462 -21.74 18.87 -15.25
N ASN A 463 -22.34 19.05 -14.07
CA ASN A 463 -23.79 19.05 -13.81
C ASN A 463 -24.49 17.69 -13.95
N TYR A 464 -23.77 16.57 -14.03
CA TYR A 464 -24.38 15.24 -14.01
C TYR A 464 -25.24 15.03 -12.75
N SER A 465 -24.72 15.42 -11.59
CA SER A 465 -25.37 15.36 -10.28
C SER A 465 -26.75 16.03 -10.26
N ASN A 466 -26.89 17.16 -10.96
CA ASN A 466 -28.15 17.91 -11.09
C ASN A 466 -29.20 17.22 -11.97
N SER A 467 -28.79 16.24 -12.79
CA SER A 467 -29.67 15.51 -13.72
C SER A 467 -30.23 14.21 -13.14
N ILE A 468 -29.82 13.84 -11.91
CA ILE A 468 -30.19 12.57 -11.29
C ILE A 468 -31.67 12.59 -10.88
N ASP A 469 -32.44 11.68 -11.50
CA ASP A 469 -33.82 11.38 -11.11
C ASP A 469 -33.84 10.18 -10.15
N LEU A 470 -34.09 10.45 -8.87
CA LEU A 470 -34.14 9.42 -7.83
C LEU A 470 -35.27 8.40 -8.01
N SER A 471 -36.29 8.67 -8.83
CA SER A 471 -37.37 7.71 -9.10
C SER A 471 -36.89 6.44 -9.81
N ARG A 472 -35.71 6.51 -10.45
CA ARG A 472 -35.04 5.38 -11.09
C ARG A 472 -34.26 4.49 -10.12
N TYR A 473 -33.95 4.98 -8.92
CA TYR A 473 -33.05 4.33 -7.99
C TYR A 473 -33.82 3.65 -6.86
N THR A 474 -33.30 2.50 -6.42
CA THR A 474 -33.67 1.94 -5.12
C THR A 474 -32.68 2.44 -4.09
N ILE A 475 -33.16 3.11 -3.06
CA ILE A 475 -32.31 3.69 -2.02
C ILE A 475 -32.25 2.70 -0.85
N LEU A 476 -31.04 2.24 -0.54
CA LEU A 476 -30.77 1.31 0.55
C LEU A 476 -29.92 1.99 1.63
N GLU A 477 -30.14 1.61 2.88
CA GLU A 477 -29.20 1.93 3.96
C GLU A 477 -27.82 1.35 3.64
N ASN A 478 -26.75 2.06 4.00
CA ASN A 478 -25.38 1.57 3.92
C ASN A 478 -24.80 1.39 5.33
N PRO A 479 -24.96 0.20 5.95
CA PRO A 479 -24.38 -0.08 7.26
C PRO A 479 -22.86 0.00 7.23
N SER A 480 -22.27 0.58 8.27
CA SER A 480 -20.83 0.47 8.52
C SER A 480 -20.45 -0.96 8.89
N GLY A 481 -19.25 -1.38 8.53
CA GLY A 481 -18.69 -2.67 8.91
C GLY A 481 -17.83 -3.29 7.82
N ILE A 482 -17.50 -4.56 8.02
CA ILE A 482 -16.67 -5.31 7.09
C ILE A 482 -17.58 -5.89 6.00
N GLN A 483 -17.32 -5.55 4.74
CA GLN A 483 -18.02 -6.16 3.62
C GLN A 483 -17.60 -7.62 3.46
N CYS A 484 -18.57 -8.51 3.28
CA CYS A 484 -18.40 -9.94 3.10
C CYS A 484 -19.13 -10.41 1.85
N GLN A 485 -18.49 -11.28 1.08
CA GLN A 485 -19.01 -11.87 -0.15
C GLN A 485 -19.13 -13.37 0.02
N LEU A 486 -20.34 -13.91 -0.17
CA LEU A 486 -20.58 -15.35 -0.19
C LEU A 486 -20.70 -15.81 -1.65
N PHE A 487 -19.87 -16.78 -2.03
CA PHE A 487 -19.79 -17.30 -3.38
C PHE A 487 -19.52 -18.81 -3.39
N TYR A 488 -19.85 -19.47 -4.49
CA TYR A 488 -19.64 -20.90 -4.65
C TYR A 488 -18.38 -21.19 -5.45
N TYR A 489 -17.53 -22.09 -4.96
CA TYR A 489 -16.31 -22.49 -5.66
C TYR A 489 -15.88 -23.90 -5.27
N ASN A 490 -15.55 -24.73 -6.25
CA ASN A 490 -15.02 -26.10 -6.06
C ASN A 490 -15.81 -26.98 -5.08
N GLY A 491 -17.14 -26.97 -5.17
CA GLY A 491 -17.97 -27.86 -4.36
C GLY A 491 -18.53 -27.25 -3.07
N GLU A 492 -18.08 -26.04 -2.69
CA GLU A 492 -18.36 -25.45 -1.38
C GLU A 492 -18.70 -23.95 -1.46
N TRP A 493 -19.46 -23.50 -0.48
CA TRP A 493 -19.72 -22.08 -0.23
C TRP A 493 -18.56 -21.47 0.54
N ARG A 494 -18.06 -20.35 0.04
CA ARG A 494 -16.92 -19.62 0.59
C ARG A 494 -17.28 -18.19 0.90
N ILE A 495 -16.67 -17.65 1.95
CA ILE A 495 -16.83 -16.26 2.37
C ILE A 495 -15.50 -15.55 2.12
N SER A 496 -15.56 -14.37 1.50
CA SER A 496 -14.43 -13.47 1.38
C SER A 496 -14.75 -12.14 2.04
N CYS A 497 -13.84 -11.64 2.87
CA CYS A 497 -14.02 -10.35 3.54
C CYS A 497 -13.12 -9.24 2.96
N SER A 498 -13.54 -8.00 3.13
CA SER A 498 -12.80 -6.81 2.72
C SER A 498 -11.57 -6.50 3.60
N ASP A 499 -11.60 -6.90 4.87
CA ASP A 499 -10.56 -6.60 5.85
C ASP A 499 -9.41 -7.63 5.86
N GLU A 500 -9.68 -8.90 5.58
CA GLU A 500 -8.74 -10.04 5.68
C GLU A 500 -7.46 -9.89 4.86
N TYR A 501 -7.56 -9.14 3.77
CA TYR A 501 -6.52 -8.99 2.76
C TYR A 501 -6.03 -7.55 2.61
N SER A 502 -6.68 -6.57 3.26
CA SER A 502 -6.20 -5.18 3.33
C SER A 502 -4.76 -5.08 3.82
N LYS A 503 -4.30 -6.09 4.56
CA LYS A 503 -2.92 -6.22 5.06
C LYS A 503 -2.23 -7.51 4.62
N TRP A 504 -2.51 -8.02 3.42
CA TRP A 504 -1.83 -9.24 2.96
C TRP A 504 -0.31 -9.05 2.80
N TYR A 505 0.17 -7.80 2.69
CA TYR A 505 1.60 -7.48 2.81
C TYR A 505 2.21 -7.88 4.16
N LEU A 506 1.39 -8.12 5.19
CA LEU A 506 1.78 -8.68 6.49
C LEU A 506 1.67 -10.21 6.55
N TRP A 507 1.50 -10.92 5.43
CA TRP A 507 1.40 -12.38 5.39
C TRP A 507 2.53 -13.09 6.16
N ILE A 508 3.75 -12.53 6.14
CA ILE A 508 4.91 -13.05 6.88
C ILE A 508 4.63 -13.14 8.40
N MET A 509 3.86 -12.18 8.93
CA MET A 509 3.54 -12.08 10.36
C MET A 509 2.47 -13.08 10.79
N LYS A 510 1.68 -13.62 9.85
CA LYS A 510 0.58 -14.53 10.17
C LYS A 510 1.14 -15.92 10.52
N LYS A 511 0.88 -16.40 11.74
CA LYS A 511 1.17 -17.79 12.13
C LYS A 511 0.13 -18.73 11.51
N GLU A 512 0.51 -19.96 11.16
CA GLU A 512 -0.39 -20.92 10.47
C GLU A 512 -1.72 -21.15 11.20
N TYR A 513 -1.73 -21.21 12.54
CA TYR A 513 -2.96 -21.37 13.33
C TYR A 513 -3.83 -20.10 13.40
N GLU A 514 -3.23 -18.91 13.24
CA GLU A 514 -3.94 -17.63 13.28
C GLU A 514 -4.70 -17.38 11.98
N ILE A 515 -4.22 -17.94 10.87
CA ILE A 515 -4.86 -17.86 9.56
C ILE A 515 -6.24 -18.55 9.58
N SER A 516 -6.42 -19.60 10.39
CA SER A 516 -7.67 -20.39 10.42
C SER A 516 -8.61 -20.06 11.58
N SER A 517 -8.09 -19.70 12.76
CA SER A 517 -8.92 -19.55 13.98
C SER A 517 -9.28 -18.10 14.33
N HIS A 518 -8.50 -17.12 13.89
CA HIS A 518 -8.69 -15.70 14.20
C HIS A 518 -9.01 -14.86 12.95
N SER A 519 -9.21 -15.49 11.80
CA SER A 519 -9.61 -14.80 10.58
C SER A 519 -11.01 -14.22 10.72
N THR A 520 -11.28 -13.15 9.97
CA THR A 520 -12.62 -12.58 9.91
C THR A 520 -13.62 -13.58 9.34
N GLU A 521 -13.23 -14.37 8.34
CA GLU A 521 -13.99 -15.46 7.76
C GLU A 521 -14.42 -16.46 8.85
N HIS A 522 -13.50 -16.88 9.72
CA HIS A 522 -13.84 -17.80 10.81
C HIS A 522 -14.84 -17.17 11.78
N ARG A 523 -14.64 -15.90 12.17
CA ARG A 523 -15.56 -15.18 13.07
C ARG A 523 -16.94 -14.98 12.43
N VAL A 524 -16.99 -14.71 11.13
CA VAL A 524 -18.24 -14.62 10.35
C VAL A 524 -18.92 -15.98 10.32
N LYS A 525 -18.21 -17.07 10.01
CA LYS A 525 -18.75 -18.44 10.00
C LYS A 525 -19.30 -18.84 11.37
N GLN A 526 -18.57 -18.56 12.44
CA GLN A 526 -19.04 -18.81 13.79
C GLN A 526 -20.34 -18.06 14.08
N LEU A 527 -20.39 -16.75 13.78
CA LEU A 527 -21.61 -15.97 13.99
C LEU A 527 -22.76 -16.40 13.06
N TRP A 528 -22.46 -16.83 11.83
CA TRP A 528 -23.43 -17.36 10.88
C TRP A 528 -24.17 -18.57 11.46
N ASP A 529 -23.43 -19.48 12.07
CA ASP A 529 -23.99 -20.65 12.76
C ASP A 529 -24.76 -20.25 14.04
N GLU A 530 -24.22 -19.33 14.84
CA GLU A 530 -24.90 -18.79 16.04
C GLU A 530 -26.25 -18.13 15.71
N LEU A 531 -26.35 -17.47 14.54
CA LEU A 531 -27.57 -16.83 14.06
C LEU A 531 -28.54 -17.82 13.38
N GLY A 532 -28.15 -19.07 13.17
CA GLY A 532 -28.94 -20.08 12.47
C GLY A 532 -29.17 -19.75 11.00
N MET A 533 -28.21 -19.09 10.35
CA MET A 533 -28.29 -18.76 8.93
C MET A 533 -27.95 -20.00 8.08
N HIS A 534 -28.69 -20.21 6.99
CA HIS A 534 -28.44 -21.34 6.09
C HIS A 534 -27.60 -20.93 4.88
N TYR A 535 -26.73 -21.82 4.41
CA TYR A 535 -26.05 -21.65 3.12
C TYR A 535 -27.04 -21.85 1.97
N PRO A 536 -26.82 -21.21 0.81
CA PRO A 536 -27.69 -21.37 -0.34
C PRO A 536 -27.67 -22.78 -0.93
N SER A 537 -28.72 -23.11 -1.68
CA SER A 537 -28.85 -24.38 -2.39
C SER A 537 -27.94 -24.47 -3.62
N MET A 538 -27.72 -25.68 -4.13
CA MET A 538 -26.90 -25.92 -5.33
C MET A 538 -27.46 -25.25 -6.61
N GLU A 539 -28.77 -24.95 -6.63
CA GLU A 539 -29.44 -24.22 -7.72
C GLU A 539 -28.98 -22.76 -7.82
N ASP A 540 -28.47 -22.19 -6.73
CA ASP A 540 -28.14 -20.76 -6.61
C ASP A 540 -26.62 -20.54 -6.68
N THR A 541 -25.87 -21.53 -7.16
CA THR A 541 -24.39 -21.51 -7.26
C THR A 541 -23.85 -20.49 -8.24
N SER A 542 -24.68 -19.98 -9.17
CA SER A 542 -24.33 -18.86 -10.04
C SER A 542 -24.66 -17.49 -9.44
N ILE A 543 -25.01 -17.39 -8.15
CA ILE A 543 -25.35 -16.14 -7.48
C ILE A 543 -24.31 -15.82 -6.40
N ASN A 544 -23.81 -14.58 -6.41
CA ASN A 544 -23.00 -14.03 -5.32
C ASN A 544 -23.87 -13.22 -4.37
N PHE A 545 -23.68 -13.38 -3.07
CA PHE A 545 -24.46 -12.71 -2.03
C PHE A 545 -23.59 -11.77 -1.19
N PHE A 546 -24.14 -10.61 -0.85
CA PHE A 546 -23.41 -9.50 -0.24
C PHE A 546 -23.88 -9.27 1.19
N PHE A 547 -22.94 -9.19 2.12
CA PHE A 547 -23.21 -8.97 3.53
C PHE A 547 -22.31 -7.88 4.12
N VAL A 548 -22.75 -7.33 5.25
CA VAL A 548 -21.90 -6.53 6.14
C VAL A 548 -21.82 -7.21 7.49
N PHE A 549 -20.60 -7.54 7.91
CA PHE A 549 -20.30 -8.09 9.22
C PHE A 549 -19.99 -6.94 10.20
N LYS A 550 -20.76 -6.90 11.29
CA LYS A 550 -20.57 -5.97 12.41
C LYS A 550 -20.21 -6.75 13.65
N GLU A 551 -18.92 -6.89 13.89
CA GLU A 551 -18.39 -7.71 14.98
C GLU A 551 -18.89 -7.24 16.36
N LYS A 552 -18.76 -5.94 16.66
CA LYS A 552 -19.11 -5.38 17.98
C LYS A 552 -20.58 -5.58 18.33
N SER A 553 -21.48 -5.50 17.36
CA SER A 553 -22.92 -5.70 17.55
C SER A 553 -23.38 -7.13 17.25
N LYS A 554 -22.46 -8.02 16.87
CA LYS A 554 -22.74 -9.42 16.48
C LYS A 554 -23.85 -9.53 15.43
N ARG A 555 -23.74 -8.75 14.35
CA ARG A 555 -24.71 -8.76 13.23
C ARG A 555 -24.05 -9.16 11.91
N ILE A 556 -24.79 -9.88 11.08
CA ILE A 556 -24.49 -10.12 9.67
C ILE A 556 -25.69 -9.60 8.87
N ILE A 557 -25.50 -8.48 8.18
CA ILE A 557 -26.57 -7.76 7.51
C ILE A 557 -26.54 -8.09 6.02
N PHE A 558 -27.58 -8.71 5.50
CA PHE A 558 -27.71 -9.02 4.08
C PHE A 558 -28.07 -7.77 3.26
N LYS A 559 -27.29 -7.50 2.21
CA LYS A 559 -27.41 -6.28 1.41
C LYS A 559 -27.96 -6.48 0.00
N GLY A 560 -27.73 -7.64 -0.60
CA GLY A 560 -28.17 -7.92 -1.97
C GLY A 560 -27.43 -9.09 -2.62
N CYS A 561 -27.69 -9.32 -3.90
CA CYS A 561 -27.02 -10.39 -4.65
C CYS A 561 -26.93 -10.08 -6.14
N ARG A 562 -25.97 -10.73 -6.82
CA ARG A 562 -25.69 -10.54 -8.25
C ARG A 562 -25.46 -11.88 -8.93
N SER A 563 -26.02 -12.01 -10.13
CA SER A 563 -25.85 -13.20 -10.96
C SER A 563 -24.49 -13.18 -11.68
N LEU A 564 -23.77 -14.31 -11.65
CA LEU A 564 -22.57 -14.56 -12.44
C LEU A 564 -22.87 -14.80 -13.92
N ASP A 565 -24.10 -15.21 -14.25
CA ASP A 565 -24.49 -15.49 -15.63
C ASP A 565 -24.81 -14.19 -16.39
N THR A 566 -25.53 -13.27 -15.74
CA THR A 566 -25.94 -12.00 -16.35
C THR A 566 -25.06 -10.82 -15.96
N PHE A 567 -24.25 -10.97 -14.91
CA PHE A 567 -23.51 -9.88 -14.28
C PHE A 567 -24.38 -8.72 -13.80
N LYS A 568 -25.69 -8.94 -13.57
CA LYS A 568 -26.61 -7.92 -13.05
C LYS A 568 -27.03 -8.20 -11.61
N GLU A 569 -27.22 -7.13 -10.86
CA GLU A 569 -27.78 -7.23 -9.51
C GLU A 569 -29.27 -7.57 -9.56
N LEU A 570 -29.72 -8.43 -8.65
CA LEU A 570 -31.09 -8.94 -8.66
C LEU A 570 -31.99 -8.05 -7.80
N LYS A 571 -33.11 -7.58 -8.36
CA LYS A 571 -34.04 -6.64 -7.69
C LYS A 571 -34.83 -7.31 -6.56
N ASP A 572 -35.09 -8.61 -6.70
CA ASP A 572 -35.82 -9.49 -5.78
C ASP A 572 -34.90 -10.12 -4.72
N TRP A 573 -33.72 -9.55 -4.47
CA TRP A 573 -32.71 -10.11 -3.57
C TRP A 573 -33.24 -10.47 -2.17
N LYS A 574 -34.23 -9.74 -1.64
CA LYS A 574 -34.85 -10.01 -0.32
C LYS A 574 -35.53 -11.39 -0.23
N GLU A 575 -35.95 -11.95 -1.36
CA GLU A 575 -36.54 -13.30 -1.39
C GLU A 575 -35.54 -14.37 -0.97
N PHE A 576 -34.26 -14.21 -1.34
CA PHE A 576 -33.19 -15.11 -0.89
C PHE A 576 -32.95 -14.99 0.63
N GLY A 577 -33.02 -13.77 1.17
CA GLY A 577 -32.89 -13.57 2.62
C GLY A 577 -33.96 -14.33 3.40
N ASN A 578 -35.20 -14.35 2.90
CA ASN A 578 -36.28 -15.14 3.47
C ASN A 578 -36.08 -16.64 3.27
N LYS A 579 -35.67 -17.07 2.06
CA LYS A 579 -35.41 -18.48 1.70
C LYS A 579 -34.35 -19.13 2.60
N TYR A 580 -33.30 -18.39 2.98
CA TYR A 580 -32.15 -18.91 3.73
C TYR A 580 -32.04 -18.43 5.18
N HIS A 581 -33.13 -17.87 5.72
CA HIS A 581 -33.21 -17.41 7.11
C HIS A 581 -32.22 -16.28 7.47
N TRP A 582 -31.88 -15.41 6.52
CA TRP A 582 -31.07 -14.21 6.75
C TRP A 582 -32.00 -13.07 7.17
N LYS A 583 -32.32 -13.03 8.47
CA LYS A 583 -33.35 -12.12 9.03
C LYS A 583 -32.94 -10.65 9.04
N ASP A 584 -31.65 -10.38 9.19
CA ASP A 584 -31.12 -9.01 9.24
C ASP A 584 -30.77 -8.55 7.82
N GLN A 585 -31.56 -7.61 7.30
CA GLN A 585 -31.49 -7.14 5.92
C GLN A 585 -31.54 -5.60 5.91
N VAL A 586 -30.88 -4.96 4.95
CA VAL A 586 -30.92 -3.49 4.84
C VAL A 586 -32.32 -2.98 4.51
N ASN A 587 -32.68 -1.85 5.11
CA ASN A 587 -33.95 -1.20 4.82
C ASN A 587 -33.88 -0.42 3.49
N THR A 588 -35.06 -0.29 2.88
CA THR A 588 -35.27 0.54 1.70
C THR A 588 -35.89 1.86 2.15
N LEU A 589 -35.38 2.97 1.63
CA LEU A 589 -35.84 4.31 1.98
C LEU A 589 -36.70 4.88 0.85
N ASN A 590 -37.78 5.56 1.23
CA ASN A 590 -38.68 6.24 0.30
C ASN A 590 -38.45 7.75 0.39
N ILE A 591 -37.38 8.23 -0.25
CA ILE A 591 -37.02 9.66 -0.28
C ILE A 591 -36.89 10.08 -1.74
N SER A 592 -37.49 11.22 -2.10
CA SER A 592 -37.64 11.66 -3.49
C SER A 592 -36.65 12.74 -3.92
N THR A 593 -35.87 13.34 -3.01
CA THR A 593 -34.90 14.40 -3.35
C THR A 593 -33.52 14.14 -2.76
N ILE A 594 -32.48 14.52 -3.51
CA ILE A 594 -31.08 14.42 -3.06
C ILE A 594 -30.84 15.27 -1.81
N GLU A 595 -31.40 16.47 -1.74
CA GLU A 595 -31.27 17.35 -0.57
C GLU A 595 -31.81 16.69 0.70
N ALA A 596 -32.99 16.05 0.62
CA ALA A 596 -33.54 15.31 1.76
C ALA A 596 -32.66 14.12 2.16
N LEU A 597 -32.06 13.42 1.18
CA LEU A 597 -31.08 12.36 1.46
C LEU A 597 -29.83 12.90 2.14
N MET A 598 -29.28 14.02 1.69
CA MET A 598 -28.11 14.63 2.31
C MET A 598 -28.40 15.08 3.74
N ASN A 599 -29.60 15.63 3.99
CA ASN A 599 -30.01 16.04 5.33
C ASN A 599 -30.20 14.85 6.27
N ILE A 600 -30.84 13.76 5.81
CA ILE A 600 -31.07 12.59 6.68
C ILE A 600 -29.78 11.86 7.03
N VAL A 601 -28.83 11.70 6.10
CA VAL A 601 -27.55 11.02 6.39
C VAL A 601 -26.62 11.84 7.29
N ASN A 602 -26.83 13.16 7.36
CA ASN A 602 -26.10 14.05 8.27
C ASN A 602 -26.84 14.33 9.58
N ASP A 603 -28.04 13.78 9.77
CA ASP A 603 -28.70 13.77 11.07
C ASP A 603 -28.23 12.57 11.90
N PHE A 604 -27.24 12.78 12.76
CA PHE A 604 -26.63 11.70 13.52
C PHE A 604 -27.53 11.12 14.62
N ASN A 605 -28.68 11.75 14.90
CA ASN A 605 -29.69 11.16 15.78
C ASN A 605 -30.51 10.08 15.04
N ILE A 606 -30.68 10.22 13.73
CA ILE A 606 -31.43 9.28 12.87
C ILE A 606 -30.47 8.26 12.23
N TYR A 607 -29.35 8.74 11.67
CA TYR A 607 -28.30 7.95 11.02
C TYR A 607 -26.96 8.13 11.75
N PRO A 608 -26.74 7.39 12.84
CA PRO A 608 -25.49 7.44 13.57
C PRO A 608 -24.32 6.98 12.69
N PRO A 609 -23.26 7.77 12.54
CA PRO A 609 -22.16 7.46 11.63
C PRO A 609 -21.32 6.27 12.12
N SER A 610 -21.39 5.85 13.39
CA SER A 610 -20.79 4.57 13.82
C SER A 610 -21.57 3.36 13.30
N GLU A 611 -22.85 3.53 12.97
CA GLU A 611 -23.73 2.44 12.54
C GLU A 611 -23.91 2.39 11.02
N TYR A 612 -23.86 3.55 10.36
CA TYR A 612 -24.08 3.70 8.92
C TYR A 612 -22.99 4.57 8.31
N GLU A 613 -22.53 4.20 7.11
CA GLU A 613 -21.71 5.09 6.29
C GLU A 613 -22.55 6.19 5.62
N GLY A 614 -23.82 5.85 5.32
CA GLY A 614 -24.78 6.69 4.60
C GLY A 614 -25.82 5.83 3.89
N VAL A 615 -26.07 6.11 2.62
CA VAL A 615 -27.03 5.38 1.76
C VAL A 615 -26.43 5.03 0.40
N GLU A 616 -26.94 3.97 -0.21
CA GLU A 616 -26.62 3.53 -1.57
C GLU A 616 -27.85 3.76 -2.47
N CYS A 617 -27.66 4.42 -3.61
CA CYS A 617 -28.67 4.62 -4.64
C CYS A 617 -28.37 3.67 -5.80
N ILE A 618 -29.18 2.61 -5.94
CA ILE A 618 -28.93 1.52 -6.88
C ILE A 618 -29.85 1.63 -8.11
N ASP A 619 -29.25 1.76 -9.29
CA ASP A 619 -29.91 1.57 -10.59
C ASP A 619 -29.70 0.12 -11.04
N PHE A 620 -30.73 -0.71 -10.90
CA PHE A 620 -30.69 -2.14 -11.29
C PHE A 620 -30.64 -2.36 -12.81
N GLU A 621 -30.99 -1.35 -13.61
CA GLU A 621 -30.90 -1.42 -15.06
C GLU A 621 -29.52 -1.03 -15.56
N ASN A 622 -28.88 -0.07 -14.89
CA ASN A 622 -27.54 0.41 -15.18
C ASN A 622 -26.67 0.53 -13.92
N ASN A 623 -26.18 -0.62 -13.44
CA ASN A 623 -25.39 -0.72 -12.21
C ASN A 623 -24.17 0.22 -12.15
N GLU A 624 -23.58 0.57 -13.29
CA GLU A 624 -22.42 1.48 -13.36
C GLU A 624 -22.76 2.91 -12.91
N HIS A 625 -24.02 3.32 -13.06
CA HIS A 625 -24.51 4.64 -12.66
C HIS A 625 -24.99 4.69 -11.20
N SER A 626 -24.90 3.57 -10.47
CA SER A 626 -25.22 3.54 -9.04
C SER A 626 -24.18 4.33 -8.24
N PHE A 627 -24.62 4.98 -7.18
CA PHE A 627 -23.77 5.88 -6.38
C PHE A 627 -24.13 5.79 -4.90
N GLN A 628 -23.30 6.37 -4.05
CA GLN A 628 -23.55 6.47 -2.62
C GLN A 628 -23.55 7.91 -2.13
N ILE A 629 -24.33 8.18 -1.09
CA ILE A 629 -24.28 9.44 -0.34
C ILE A 629 -23.82 9.08 1.07
N ARG A 630 -22.57 9.42 1.39
CA ARG A 630 -22.00 9.25 2.72
C ARG A 630 -22.33 10.45 3.60
N SER A 631 -22.39 10.22 4.92
CA SER A 631 -22.39 11.33 5.87
C SER A 631 -21.11 12.17 5.69
N SER A 632 -21.19 13.46 5.98
CA SER A 632 -20.05 14.38 5.88
C SER A 632 -18.84 13.85 6.67
N LEU A 633 -19.09 13.25 7.84
CA LEU A 633 -18.07 12.61 8.67
C LEU A 633 -17.41 11.42 7.94
N ARG A 634 -18.20 10.46 7.44
CA ARG A 634 -17.68 9.27 6.73
C ARG A 634 -17.01 9.63 5.41
N PHE A 635 -17.39 10.74 4.79
CA PHE A 635 -16.75 11.27 3.59
C PHE A 635 -15.43 11.98 3.90
N HIS A 636 -15.39 12.92 4.84
CA HIS A 636 -14.24 13.82 5.02
C HIS A 636 -13.12 13.29 5.94
N ILE A 637 -13.46 12.53 6.99
CA ILE A 637 -12.46 12.06 7.98
C ILE A 637 -11.33 11.21 7.36
N PRO A 638 -11.60 10.31 6.39
CA PRO A 638 -10.55 9.54 5.71
C PRO A 638 -9.54 10.41 4.94
N PHE A 639 -9.90 11.64 4.55
CA PHE A 639 -9.02 12.54 3.80
C PHE A 639 -8.14 13.43 4.67
N LEU A 640 -8.31 13.42 6.00
CA LEU A 640 -7.46 14.18 6.91
C LEU A 640 -6.01 13.69 6.84
N ARG A 641 -5.06 14.63 6.83
CA ARG A 641 -3.65 14.34 6.55
C ARG A 641 -2.75 14.81 7.67
N LEU A 642 -1.75 14.01 8.02
CA LEU A 642 -0.66 14.49 8.85
C LEU A 642 0.08 15.62 8.12
N THR A 643 0.47 16.66 8.85
CA THR A 643 1.21 17.80 8.27
C THR A 643 2.57 17.36 7.72
N ASN A 644 3.19 16.35 8.36
CA ASN A 644 4.41 15.72 7.88
C ASN A 644 4.08 14.35 7.26
N THR A 645 4.20 14.27 5.93
CA THR A 645 3.88 13.09 5.13
C THR A 645 4.85 11.92 5.29
N ASN A 646 5.98 12.12 5.98
CA ASN A 646 6.94 11.04 6.23
C ASN A 646 6.46 10.09 7.35
N TYR A 647 5.45 10.49 8.12
CA TYR A 647 4.84 9.61 9.11
C TYR A 647 3.68 8.82 8.51
N ILE A 648 3.60 7.56 8.90
CA ILE A 648 2.50 6.67 8.54
C ILE A 648 1.63 6.53 9.78
N THR A 649 0.34 6.88 9.69
CA THR A 649 -0.60 6.87 10.82
C THR A 649 -0.68 5.53 11.54
N SER A 650 -0.51 4.41 10.82
CA SER A 650 -0.50 3.04 11.38
C SER A 650 0.71 2.77 12.29
N LEU A 651 1.81 3.53 12.12
CA LEU A 651 3.07 3.34 12.83
C LEU A 651 3.25 4.30 14.01
N ILE A 652 2.33 5.23 14.21
CA ILE A 652 2.43 6.22 15.28
C ILE A 652 2.14 5.58 16.64
N ASP A 653 3.03 5.83 17.59
CA ASP A 653 2.94 5.34 18.97
C ASP A 653 1.64 5.78 19.65
N GLN A 654 1.10 4.89 20.50
CA GLN A 654 -0.24 5.08 21.07
C GLN A 654 -0.33 6.32 21.97
N ASP A 655 0.73 6.70 22.67
CA ASP A 655 0.80 7.92 23.47
C ASP A 655 0.68 9.18 22.61
N ILE A 656 1.31 9.18 21.43
CA ILE A 656 1.19 10.24 20.42
C ILE A 656 -0.20 10.25 19.78
N VAL A 657 -0.78 9.09 19.47
CA VAL A 657 -2.16 9.02 18.96
C VAL A 657 -3.16 9.61 19.96
N ASN A 658 -2.98 9.31 21.26
CA ASN A 658 -3.85 9.81 22.32
C ASN A 658 -3.67 11.31 22.55
N ASN A 659 -2.45 11.84 22.34
CA ASN A 659 -2.10 13.25 22.57
C ASN A 659 -1.22 13.79 21.43
N PRO A 660 -1.79 14.00 20.23
CA PRO A 660 -1.00 14.39 19.06
C PRO A 660 -0.47 15.83 19.23
N PRO A 661 0.80 16.09 18.89
CA PRO A 661 1.32 17.45 18.78
C PRO A 661 0.45 18.29 17.81
N ASN A 662 0.20 19.55 18.16
CA ASN A 662 -0.70 20.39 17.36
C ASN A 662 -0.19 20.54 15.92
N ASP A 663 1.10 20.68 15.71
CA ASP A 663 1.75 20.81 14.39
C ASP A 663 1.64 19.53 13.54
N LEU A 664 1.43 18.36 14.16
CA LEU A 664 1.25 17.10 13.45
C LEU A 664 -0.13 16.98 12.78
N VAL A 665 -1.18 17.50 13.42
CA VAL A 665 -2.58 17.33 12.98
C VAL A 665 -3.27 18.62 12.53
N THR A 666 -2.74 19.79 12.92
CA THR A 666 -3.37 21.08 12.63
C THR A 666 -2.81 21.67 11.34
N SER A 667 -3.64 21.66 10.29
CA SER A 667 -3.40 22.39 9.05
C SER A 667 -4.69 23.09 8.63
N LYS A 668 -4.60 24.17 7.82
CA LYS A 668 -5.80 24.84 7.28
C LYS A 668 -6.73 23.84 6.59
N TYR A 669 -6.16 22.96 5.77
CA TYR A 669 -6.90 21.91 5.08
C TYR A 669 -7.70 21.01 6.04
N ASN A 670 -7.06 20.48 7.09
CA ASN A 670 -7.73 19.62 8.06
C ASN A 670 -8.82 20.38 8.83
N LEU A 671 -8.55 21.63 9.22
CA LEU A 671 -9.52 22.46 9.93
C LEU A 671 -10.75 22.76 9.07
N ASP A 672 -10.54 23.12 7.79
CA ASP A 672 -11.64 23.40 6.85
C ASP A 672 -12.55 22.16 6.69
N LEU A 673 -11.97 20.97 6.56
CA LEU A 673 -12.73 19.72 6.47
C LEU A 673 -13.50 19.41 7.77
N LEU A 674 -12.84 19.49 8.93
CA LEU A 674 -13.48 19.22 10.22
C LEU A 674 -14.60 20.20 10.53
N VAL A 675 -14.40 21.49 10.21
CA VAL A 675 -15.45 22.51 10.37
C VAL A 675 -16.61 22.25 9.41
N SER A 676 -16.34 21.85 8.16
CA SER A 676 -17.39 21.47 7.21
C SER A 676 -18.26 20.33 7.74
N VAL A 677 -17.64 19.29 8.32
CA VAL A 677 -18.37 18.18 8.98
C VAL A 677 -19.31 18.72 10.06
N LEU A 678 -18.81 19.57 10.97
CA LEU A 678 -19.59 20.09 12.08
C LEU A 678 -20.76 20.97 11.63
N LEU A 679 -20.56 21.79 10.58
CA LEU A 679 -21.59 22.67 10.04
C LEU A 679 -22.68 21.92 9.26
N GLN A 680 -22.33 20.81 8.62
CA GLN A 680 -23.26 20.01 7.81
C GLN A 680 -24.04 18.99 8.64
N SER A 681 -23.63 18.73 9.89
CA SER A 681 -24.17 17.63 10.71
C SER A 681 -25.10 18.12 11.81
N THR A 682 -26.23 17.43 12.00
CA THR A 682 -27.03 17.53 13.22
C THR A 682 -26.42 16.61 14.27
N LEU A 683 -25.56 17.18 15.12
CA LEU A 683 -24.87 16.44 16.18
C LEU A 683 -25.81 16.03 17.30
N SER A 684 -25.57 14.86 17.88
CA SER A 684 -26.25 14.46 19.11
C SER A 684 -25.61 15.13 20.33
N ALA A 685 -26.44 15.64 21.23
CA ALA A 685 -25.98 16.27 22.48
C ALA A 685 -25.60 15.26 23.58
N VAL A 686 -26.03 14.00 23.45
CA VAL A 686 -25.87 12.94 24.47
C VAL A 686 -25.05 11.76 23.93
N ASP A 687 -25.05 11.57 22.62
CA ASP A 687 -24.45 10.43 21.96
C ASP A 687 -23.10 10.79 21.32
N ASN A 688 -22.09 9.95 21.58
CA ASN A 688 -20.72 10.09 21.06
C ASN A 688 -20.40 9.07 19.96
N ARG A 689 -21.42 8.48 19.32
CA ARG A 689 -21.25 7.57 18.18
C ARG A 689 -20.52 8.22 16.99
N ASP A 690 -20.56 9.53 16.84
CA ASP A 690 -19.72 10.27 15.90
C ASP A 690 -18.22 10.16 16.25
N GLU A 691 -17.86 10.27 17.52
CA GLU A 691 -16.48 10.09 17.97
C GLU A 691 -15.98 8.67 17.75
N LEU A 692 -16.83 7.65 17.95
CA LEU A 692 -16.49 6.26 17.63
C LEU A 692 -16.20 6.07 16.14
N ALA A 693 -16.94 6.76 15.27
CA ALA A 693 -16.67 6.73 13.83
C ALA A 693 -15.34 7.44 13.49
N VAL A 694 -15.02 8.56 14.14
CA VAL A 694 -13.71 9.22 13.95
C VAL A 694 -12.57 8.34 14.45
N GLU A 695 -12.75 7.64 15.58
CA GLU A 695 -11.77 6.70 16.10
C GLU A 695 -11.50 5.54 15.12
N GLU A 696 -12.56 4.99 14.52
CA GLU A 696 -12.48 3.94 13.49
C GLU A 696 -11.77 4.43 12.23
N LEU A 697 -12.15 5.61 11.71
CA LEU A 697 -11.70 6.11 10.42
C LEU A 697 -10.30 6.74 10.47
N ASN A 698 -10.00 7.52 11.51
CA ASN A 698 -8.74 8.25 11.63
C ASN A 698 -8.44 8.67 13.07
N ARG A 699 -8.12 7.69 13.93
CA ARG A 699 -7.93 7.85 15.38
C ARG A 699 -7.07 9.02 15.84
N ILE A 700 -6.02 9.39 15.11
CA ILE A 700 -5.12 10.48 15.52
C ILE A 700 -5.79 11.87 15.46
N PHE A 701 -6.87 12.01 14.70
CA PHE A 701 -7.63 13.26 14.63
C PHE A 701 -8.77 13.35 15.65
N LEU A 702 -9.05 12.27 16.39
CA LEU A 702 -10.12 12.27 17.40
C LEU A 702 -9.94 13.38 18.45
N PRO A 703 -8.75 13.64 19.02
CA PRO A 703 -8.58 14.74 19.98
C PRO A 703 -8.89 16.13 19.38
N LEU A 704 -8.46 16.38 18.14
CA LEU A 704 -8.73 17.63 17.45
C LEU A 704 -10.23 17.78 17.12
N TYR A 705 -10.86 16.71 16.63
CA TYR A 705 -12.30 16.67 16.38
C TYR A 705 -13.11 16.98 17.65
N ARG A 706 -12.81 16.31 18.78
CA ARG A 706 -13.47 16.57 20.08
C ARG A 706 -13.38 18.03 20.50
N LYS A 707 -12.20 18.63 20.37
CA LYS A 707 -11.98 20.04 20.71
C LYS A 707 -12.85 20.97 19.86
N LEU A 708 -12.92 20.73 18.55
CA LEU A 708 -13.73 21.53 17.62
C LEU A 708 -15.23 21.30 17.84
N LYS A 709 -15.67 20.04 17.98
CA LYS A 709 -17.05 19.65 18.31
C LYS A 709 -17.54 20.36 19.56
N HIS A 710 -16.76 20.31 20.66
CA HIS A 710 -17.13 20.95 21.91
C HIS A 710 -17.28 22.47 21.75
N SER A 711 -16.35 23.10 21.03
CA SER A 711 -16.40 24.55 20.76
C SER A 711 -17.62 24.94 19.93
N TYR A 712 -17.95 24.15 18.91
CA TYR A 712 -19.11 24.34 18.05
C TYR A 712 -20.43 24.17 18.81
N VAL A 713 -20.60 23.06 19.54
CA VAL A 713 -21.82 22.80 20.33
C VAL A 713 -22.03 23.89 21.39
N ARG A 714 -20.95 24.37 22.02
CA ARG A 714 -21.02 25.49 22.97
C ARG A 714 -21.47 26.78 22.27
N LEU A 715 -20.94 27.07 21.07
CA LEU A 715 -21.35 28.23 20.29
C LEU A 715 -22.84 28.16 19.91
N CYS A 716 -23.32 27.01 19.42
CA CYS A 716 -24.74 26.82 19.12
C CYS A 716 -25.63 27.08 20.35
N LYS A 717 -25.27 26.51 21.51
CA LYS A 717 -25.99 26.77 22.77
C LYS A 717 -26.02 28.25 23.14
N MET A 718 -24.90 28.95 23.02
CA MET A 718 -24.84 30.40 23.31
C MET A 718 -25.70 31.21 22.35
N ILE A 719 -25.76 30.84 21.07
CA ILE A 719 -26.62 31.47 20.08
C ILE A 719 -28.09 31.21 20.42
N ASP A 720 -28.46 29.97 20.71
CA ASP A 720 -29.82 29.61 21.10
C ASP A 720 -30.26 30.33 22.38
N GLU A 721 -29.41 30.37 23.40
CA GLU A 721 -29.65 31.12 24.64
C GLU A 721 -29.83 32.61 24.36
N PHE A 722 -28.99 33.22 23.52
CA PHE A 722 -29.10 34.62 23.14
C PHE A 722 -30.45 34.93 22.48
N TYR A 723 -30.90 34.11 21.52
CA TYR A 723 -32.18 34.33 20.85
C TYR A 723 -33.40 34.00 21.74
N ASN A 724 -33.28 33.04 22.66
CA ASN A 724 -34.37 32.65 23.57
C ASN A 724 -34.49 33.54 24.82
N THR A 725 -33.45 34.31 25.17
CA THR A 725 -33.48 35.26 26.30
C THR A 725 -33.66 36.72 25.88
N SER A 726 -33.61 37.01 24.57
CA SER A 726 -33.83 38.35 23.99
C SER A 726 -35.29 38.61 23.55
N TYR A 727 -36.20 37.72 23.92
CA TYR A 727 -37.67 37.85 23.86
C TYR A 727 -38.26 37.47 25.22
#